data_AF-A0A914M8I9-F1
#
_entry.id   AF-A0A914M8I9-F1
#
_cell.length_a   1.000
_cell.length_b   1.000
_cell.length_c   1.000
_cell.angle_alpha   90.00
_cell.angle_beta   90.00
_cell.angle_gamma   90.00
#
_symmetry.space_group_name_H-M   'P 1'
#
loop_
_entity.id
_entity.type
_entity.pdbx_description
1 polymer ?
#
loop_
_entity_poly.entity_id
_entity_poly.type
_entity_poly.pdbx_seq_one_letter_code
_entity_poly.pdbx_strand_id
1 'polypeptide(L)'
;MFSTLLFILILLFFNAKSEKCAWDNCPEWSDSPNIINVHLVPHSHDDMGWIKTVDDYYTGARPRLVAVGVQYILNTVIDELLKNASRRFCYAEAGFLHRWLLDHNNEQKEKLRHLIVESGQMEIIGGGWTQPDEATTHYIDIISQYSTGLALLNSTYGNCGRPRVAWQIDPFGHSREHSNIAKLLGNNALFFARTHYKELKYRAGNKQLEFKWKVTSDEEEEINSDNSILTGAFLRGTYAPPNKFCFDSLCDDEPIVDNKQFEGYNVDKRLEEFFKYINDSVNTQLHKHVLMTMGGDFHYSNANQWFTQLDKLISAINSRTNKTGIYAFYSTPGCYAKALELIESNLLTKSFPSKINGDFFPYASSNHSYWTGYFTSKPAFKGLVRFSSALLQLSQKLASFSKILSKPFYCPSNECEPSFPLLLKLEGALALSTHHDAVTGTSKHNVTMDYIKRLLSGWDQAEKVINNSFWQISSLSTEQQDKPSLIFCRKLNQSICNIPLNQQHIAIILFNGGVRQIEKNIRLPLSTKPEQIKIINSDGKEINIEIIKTFLGGNEQIINNSESISPYELLFEAQIPPLGFSTYFMLINTNLKINNEGILNKKEIKKRQKKSEQIQKNNVEIENNFFSLSFNNHGLLDEVKDIRRSNKTFKLNQQFFYYKGMGNKDLDGHYQQASGAYIFRPNGSEPQPFEGPIRNIQVIKSLLVQEVRQTINPWISQIIRLFPNKPFIEFQWKIGPLPKNKTLLESIEVITKYTIEGFKSSQVFWTDANGRQMIKRKRNDPERFYEGSEPAAGNYFPVNSRIWIEDSSDRMTILTDRSQGGASLNDGQIELMLHRRCFFDDAWGVEEALDEPGEDGRGLIVQGKHWLLINEKNVEEHRPLAFDIFEENAPQTIAFIPLDNLIKGNISRYREFYRTEFSGISADSLPSTINILTLTPIGNKTNELLIRLEHFYQKNELKAANISSNVVEHIDLKEEWGIY
;
A
#
# COMPACT_ATOMS: atom_id res chain seq x y z
N MET A 1 -58.08 -3.03 29.36
CA MET A 1 -58.10 -4.00 28.24
C MET A 1 -57.65 -3.37 26.90
N PHE A 2 -58.14 -2.19 26.52
CA PHE A 2 -57.71 -1.51 25.27
C PHE A 2 -56.23 -1.07 25.24
N SER A 3 -55.68 -0.59 26.37
CA SER A 3 -54.26 -0.19 26.45
C SER A 3 -53.29 -1.37 26.32
N THR A 4 -53.66 -2.54 26.84
CA THR A 4 -52.85 -3.76 26.78
C THR A 4 -52.87 -4.38 25.38
N LEU A 5 -54.01 -4.33 24.68
CA LEU A 5 -54.10 -4.76 23.27
C LEU A 5 -53.31 -3.85 22.33
N LEU A 6 -53.29 -2.54 22.58
CA LEU A 6 -52.52 -1.59 21.77
C LEU A 6 -51.00 -1.76 21.98
N PHE A 7 -50.57 -2.08 23.20
CA PHE A 7 -49.17 -2.39 23.51
C PHE A 7 -48.71 -3.71 22.87
N ILE A 8 -49.58 -4.73 22.85
CA ILE A 8 -49.33 -6.00 22.15
C ILE A 8 -49.35 -5.83 20.63
N LEU A 9 -50.23 -4.98 20.07
CA LEU A 9 -50.20 -4.65 18.63
C LEU A 9 -48.93 -3.87 18.25
N ILE A 10 -48.45 -2.95 19.08
CA ILE A 10 -47.20 -2.21 18.84
C ILE A 10 -45.98 -3.14 18.94
N LEU A 11 -45.99 -4.11 19.88
CA LEU A 11 -44.97 -5.16 19.96
C LEU A 11 -45.02 -6.14 18.76
N LEU A 12 -46.19 -6.40 18.18
CA LEU A 12 -46.35 -7.20 16.96
C LEU A 12 -45.92 -6.46 15.68
N PHE A 13 -45.97 -5.11 15.67
CA PHE A 13 -45.42 -4.28 14.59
C PHE A 13 -43.90 -4.07 14.71
N PHE A 14 -43.32 -4.22 15.91
CA PHE A 14 -41.90 -4.47 16.12
C PHE A 14 -41.59 -5.98 16.09
N ASN A 15 -42.10 -6.69 15.08
CA ASN A 15 -41.41 -7.90 14.65
C ASN A 15 -40.09 -7.42 14.05
N ALA A 16 -39.02 -7.43 14.85
CA ALA A 16 -37.66 -7.38 14.33
C ALA A 16 -37.59 -8.53 13.32
N LYS A 17 -37.69 -8.21 12.02
CA LYS A 17 -37.53 -9.22 10.97
C LYS A 17 -36.20 -9.88 11.25
N SER A 18 -36.21 -11.19 11.53
CA SER A 18 -35.00 -11.93 11.84
C SER A 18 -34.01 -11.71 10.69
N GLU A 19 -32.82 -11.18 10.98
CA GLU A 19 -31.74 -11.10 10.00
C GLU A 19 -31.44 -12.52 9.49
N LYS A 20 -31.52 -12.71 8.17
CA LYS A 20 -31.24 -13.98 7.49
C LYS A 20 -30.08 -13.76 6.54
N CYS A 21 -28.90 -13.52 7.10
CA CYS A 21 -27.69 -13.36 6.30
C CYS A 21 -27.43 -14.61 5.45
N ALA A 22 -26.70 -14.48 4.33
CA ALA A 22 -26.53 -15.56 3.36
C ALA A 22 -26.00 -16.88 3.98
N TRP A 23 -25.04 -16.80 4.92
CA TRP A 23 -24.46 -17.95 5.62
C TRP A 23 -25.40 -18.62 6.65
N ASP A 24 -26.47 -17.92 7.06
CA ASP A 24 -27.53 -18.47 7.89
C ASP A 24 -28.63 -19.12 7.04
N ASN A 25 -28.75 -18.72 5.76
CA ASN A 25 -29.72 -19.23 4.79
C ASN A 25 -29.06 -20.03 3.65
N CYS A 26 -28.14 -20.93 4.02
CA CYS A 26 -27.48 -21.80 3.05
C CYS A 26 -28.47 -22.79 2.42
N PRO A 27 -28.44 -22.97 1.09
CA PRO A 27 -29.25 -23.98 0.41
C PRO A 27 -28.92 -25.39 0.93
N GLU A 28 -29.94 -26.23 1.00
CA GLU A 28 -29.78 -27.63 1.41
C GLU A 28 -28.89 -28.38 0.42
N TRP A 29 -27.95 -29.17 0.96
CA TRP A 29 -27.10 -30.09 0.22
C TRP A 29 -27.32 -31.52 0.70
N SER A 30 -26.83 -32.52 -0.05
CA SER A 30 -26.97 -33.91 0.35
C SER A 30 -25.88 -34.32 1.34
N ASP A 31 -26.27 -34.87 2.49
CA ASP A 31 -25.33 -35.50 3.45
C ASP A 31 -24.94 -36.93 3.04
N SER A 32 -25.46 -37.45 1.92
CA SER A 32 -25.13 -38.78 1.44
C SER A 32 -23.66 -38.85 1.01
N PRO A 33 -22.86 -39.80 1.53
CA PRO A 33 -21.45 -39.92 1.16
C PRO A 33 -21.25 -40.32 -0.31
N ASN A 34 -22.32 -40.68 -1.04
CA ASN A 34 -22.28 -41.05 -2.44
C ASN A 34 -22.64 -39.90 -3.40
N ILE A 35 -23.08 -38.75 -2.88
CA ILE A 35 -23.45 -37.59 -3.70
C ILE A 35 -22.32 -36.58 -3.74
N ILE A 36 -22.09 -36.01 -4.92
CA ILE A 36 -21.24 -34.83 -5.14
C ILE A 36 -22.12 -33.59 -5.10
N ASN A 37 -21.85 -32.70 -4.15
CA ASN A 37 -22.52 -31.42 -3.97
C ASN A 37 -21.78 -30.33 -4.75
N VAL A 38 -22.41 -29.76 -5.77
CA VAL A 38 -21.82 -28.74 -6.64
C VAL A 38 -22.39 -27.38 -6.27
N HIS A 39 -21.55 -26.56 -5.63
CA HIS A 39 -21.82 -25.19 -5.23
C HIS A 39 -21.54 -24.26 -6.43
N LEU A 40 -22.59 -23.85 -7.14
CA LEU A 40 -22.47 -22.86 -8.20
C LEU A 40 -22.47 -21.47 -7.57
N VAL A 41 -21.39 -20.70 -7.72
CA VAL A 41 -21.21 -19.39 -7.08
C VAL A 41 -21.22 -18.27 -8.14
N PRO A 42 -22.39 -17.67 -8.41
CA PRO A 42 -22.51 -16.45 -9.20
C PRO A 42 -21.75 -15.28 -8.58
N HIS A 43 -20.88 -14.64 -9.35
CA HIS A 43 -20.11 -13.47 -8.94
C HIS A 43 -19.76 -12.58 -10.14
N SER A 44 -19.37 -11.33 -9.87
CA SER A 44 -18.73 -10.44 -10.85
C SER A 44 -17.43 -9.91 -10.24
N HIS A 45 -16.34 -9.95 -11.02
CA HIS A 45 -15.09 -9.30 -10.66
C HIS A 45 -15.10 -7.90 -11.26
N ASP A 46 -15.23 -6.87 -10.42
CA ASP A 46 -15.41 -5.50 -10.88
C ASP A 46 -14.17 -4.66 -10.51
N ASP A 47 -13.22 -4.51 -11.44
CA ASP A 47 -12.03 -3.70 -11.20
C ASP A 47 -12.36 -2.22 -10.96
N MET A 48 -11.87 -1.70 -9.84
CA MET A 48 -12.01 -0.28 -9.48
C MET A 48 -10.99 0.61 -10.22
N GLY A 49 -10.94 0.41 -11.54
CA GLY A 49 -10.04 1.03 -12.50
C GLY A 49 -8.92 0.08 -12.94
N TRP A 50 -8.71 -0.04 -14.25
CA TRP A 50 -7.71 -0.93 -14.86
C TRP A 50 -7.47 -0.50 -16.32
N ILE A 51 -8.39 -0.86 -17.22
CA ILE A 51 -8.45 -0.36 -18.61
C ILE A 51 -9.23 0.96 -18.67
N LYS A 52 -10.32 1.06 -17.91
CA LYS A 52 -11.13 2.28 -17.75
C LYS A 52 -10.92 2.87 -16.36
N THR A 53 -11.30 4.13 -16.17
CA THR A 53 -11.32 4.72 -14.82
C THR A 53 -12.45 4.10 -14.00
N VAL A 54 -12.39 4.22 -12.67
CA VAL A 54 -13.44 3.71 -11.78
C VAL A 54 -14.83 4.24 -12.14
N ASP A 55 -14.97 5.53 -12.47
CA ASP A 55 -16.28 6.09 -12.80
C ASP A 55 -16.72 5.74 -14.24
N ASP A 56 -15.78 5.52 -15.16
CA ASP A 56 -16.09 4.99 -16.49
C ASP A 56 -16.60 3.53 -16.41
N TYR A 57 -16.02 2.69 -15.54
CA TYR A 57 -16.53 1.34 -15.25
C TYR A 57 -17.89 1.38 -14.55
N TYR A 58 -18.09 2.28 -13.59
CA TYR A 58 -19.39 2.41 -12.92
C TYR A 58 -20.51 2.75 -13.90
N THR A 59 -20.31 3.80 -14.70
CA THR A 59 -21.35 4.36 -15.59
C THR A 59 -21.53 3.60 -16.90
N GLY A 60 -20.55 2.80 -17.31
CA GLY A 60 -20.51 2.19 -18.64
C GLY A 60 -19.97 3.11 -19.75
N ALA A 61 -19.32 4.21 -19.36
CA ALA A 61 -18.68 5.10 -20.32
C ALA A 61 -17.53 4.39 -21.07
N ARG A 62 -17.20 4.95 -22.24
CA ARG A 62 -16.16 4.45 -23.18
C ARG A 62 -16.36 2.96 -23.54
N PRO A 63 -17.53 2.55 -24.06
CA PRO A 63 -17.81 1.15 -24.38
C PRO A 63 -16.89 0.57 -25.47
N ARG A 64 -16.20 1.42 -26.25
CA ARG A 64 -15.17 0.98 -27.22
C ARG A 64 -13.92 0.40 -26.58
N LEU A 65 -13.64 0.70 -25.31
CA LEU A 65 -12.56 0.08 -24.56
C LEU A 65 -13.05 -1.24 -23.97
N VAL A 66 -14.09 -1.16 -23.11
CA VAL A 66 -14.76 -2.32 -22.52
C VAL A 66 -16.24 -1.99 -22.39
N ALA A 67 -17.10 -2.79 -23.04
CA ALA A 67 -18.54 -2.54 -23.18
C ALA A 67 -19.37 -3.00 -21.96
N VAL A 68 -18.95 -2.58 -20.77
CA VAL A 68 -19.54 -2.99 -19.47
C VAL A 68 -19.79 -1.79 -18.57
N GLY A 69 -20.79 -1.88 -17.68
CA GLY A 69 -21.11 -0.87 -16.67
C GLY A 69 -21.63 -1.48 -15.37
N VAL A 70 -20.93 -1.24 -14.26
CA VAL A 70 -21.23 -1.88 -12.94
C VAL A 70 -22.62 -1.53 -12.43
N GLN A 71 -23.11 -0.32 -12.68
CA GLN A 71 -24.48 0.03 -12.31
C GLN A 71 -25.54 -0.88 -12.96
N TYR A 72 -25.29 -1.33 -14.20
CA TYR A 72 -26.19 -2.20 -14.93
C TYR A 72 -26.10 -3.65 -14.43
N ILE A 73 -24.89 -4.09 -14.04
CA ILE A 73 -24.67 -5.39 -13.39
C ILE A 73 -25.54 -5.49 -12.14
N LEU A 74 -25.38 -4.55 -11.20
CA LEU A 74 -26.17 -4.55 -9.96
C LEU A 74 -27.68 -4.46 -10.21
N ASN A 75 -28.12 -3.60 -11.13
CA ASN A 75 -29.54 -3.44 -11.44
C ASN A 75 -30.15 -4.74 -11.98
N THR A 76 -29.52 -5.37 -12.97
CA THR A 76 -30.06 -6.61 -13.56
C THR A 76 -29.97 -7.79 -12.59
N VAL A 77 -28.93 -7.88 -11.77
CA VAL A 77 -28.81 -8.90 -10.72
C VAL A 77 -29.95 -8.75 -9.70
N ILE A 78 -30.20 -7.55 -9.20
CA ILE A 78 -31.29 -7.29 -8.24
C ILE A 78 -32.63 -7.75 -8.82
N ASP A 79 -32.92 -7.37 -10.07
CA ASP A 79 -34.16 -7.75 -10.74
C ASP A 79 -34.30 -9.27 -10.92
N GLU A 80 -33.22 -9.99 -11.25
CA GLU A 80 -33.25 -11.43 -11.43
C GLU A 80 -33.30 -12.21 -10.11
N LEU A 81 -32.68 -11.72 -9.04
CA LEU A 81 -32.78 -12.36 -7.73
C LEU A 81 -34.21 -12.27 -7.18
N LEU A 82 -34.88 -11.14 -7.35
CA LEU A 82 -36.27 -10.95 -6.91
C LEU A 82 -37.28 -11.86 -7.63
N LYS A 83 -36.94 -12.36 -8.84
CA LYS A 83 -37.80 -13.27 -9.60
C LYS A 83 -37.78 -14.71 -9.08
N ASN A 84 -36.72 -15.12 -8.39
CA ASN A 84 -36.58 -16.50 -7.91
C ASN A 84 -35.73 -16.57 -6.62
N ALA A 85 -36.37 -16.93 -5.51
CA ALA A 85 -35.78 -17.02 -4.18
C ALA A 85 -34.64 -18.07 -4.04
N SER A 86 -34.49 -19.01 -4.98
CA SER A 86 -33.39 -19.98 -4.97
C SER A 86 -32.08 -19.41 -5.52
N ARG A 87 -32.14 -18.32 -6.30
CA ARG A 87 -30.95 -17.72 -6.91
C ARG A 87 -30.07 -17.09 -5.84
N ARG A 88 -28.75 -17.13 -6.06
CA ARG A 88 -27.74 -16.49 -5.22
C ARG A 88 -26.82 -15.61 -6.06
N PHE A 89 -26.22 -14.60 -5.43
CA PHE A 89 -25.18 -13.78 -6.02
C PHE A 89 -24.20 -13.28 -4.96
N CYS A 90 -22.94 -13.10 -5.33
CA CYS A 90 -21.91 -12.63 -4.42
C CYS A 90 -21.24 -11.37 -4.98
N TYR A 91 -20.98 -10.39 -4.12
CA TYR A 91 -20.40 -9.10 -4.52
C TYR A 91 -19.31 -8.63 -3.56
N ALA A 92 -18.21 -8.09 -4.08
CA ALA A 92 -17.00 -7.82 -3.30
C ALA A 92 -16.69 -6.33 -3.06
N GLU A 93 -16.72 -5.50 -4.10
CA GLU A 93 -16.17 -4.14 -4.06
C GLU A 93 -17.14 -3.13 -3.42
N ALA A 94 -16.98 -2.88 -2.11
CA ALA A 94 -17.83 -1.92 -1.40
C ALA A 94 -17.76 -0.51 -1.99
N GLY A 95 -16.66 -0.13 -2.65
CA GLY A 95 -16.50 1.17 -3.29
C GLY A 95 -17.37 1.38 -4.54
N PHE A 96 -17.75 0.31 -5.24
CA PHE A 96 -18.78 0.39 -6.30
C PHE A 96 -20.18 0.38 -5.71
N LEU A 97 -20.41 -0.43 -4.66
CA LEU A 97 -21.67 -0.42 -3.94
C LEU A 97 -21.99 0.97 -3.36
N HIS A 98 -20.99 1.65 -2.81
CA HIS A 98 -21.10 3.05 -2.39
C HIS A 98 -21.59 3.96 -3.51
N ARG A 99 -21.00 3.87 -4.70
CA ARG A 99 -21.40 4.67 -5.87
C ARG A 99 -22.84 4.39 -6.26
N TRP A 100 -23.21 3.11 -6.31
CA TRP A 100 -24.58 2.69 -6.60
C TRP A 100 -25.57 3.26 -5.58
N LEU A 101 -25.24 3.19 -4.29
CA LEU A 101 -26.06 3.75 -3.20
C LEU A 101 -26.20 5.28 -3.27
N LEU A 102 -25.25 6.01 -3.85
CA LEU A 102 -25.37 7.46 -4.06
C LEU A 102 -26.31 7.82 -5.21
N ASP A 103 -26.36 6.98 -6.23
CA ASP A 103 -27.00 7.27 -7.52
C ASP A 103 -28.44 6.71 -7.63
N HIS A 104 -28.83 5.80 -6.74
CA HIS A 104 -30.13 5.11 -6.77
C HIS A 104 -31.10 5.66 -5.72
N ASN A 105 -32.41 5.42 -5.92
CA ASN A 105 -33.46 5.90 -5.00
C ASN A 105 -33.70 4.94 -3.83
N ASN A 106 -34.49 5.36 -2.83
CA ASN A 106 -34.73 4.56 -1.62
C ASN A 106 -35.45 3.23 -1.90
N GLU A 107 -36.32 3.16 -2.91
CA GLU A 107 -37.01 1.91 -3.27
C GLU A 107 -36.00 0.86 -3.77
N GLN A 108 -35.07 1.26 -4.64
CA GLN A 108 -34.01 0.40 -5.15
C GLN A 108 -33.07 -0.04 -4.02
N LYS A 109 -32.70 0.88 -3.11
CA LYS A 109 -31.87 0.57 -1.94
C LYS A 109 -32.54 -0.45 -1.03
N GLU A 110 -33.84 -0.33 -0.77
CA GLU A 110 -34.58 -1.31 0.03
C GLU A 110 -34.69 -2.69 -0.66
N LYS A 111 -34.78 -2.75 -2.00
CA LYS A 111 -34.71 -4.04 -2.72
C LYS A 111 -33.36 -4.72 -2.51
N LEU A 112 -32.26 -3.99 -2.65
CA LEU A 112 -30.93 -4.53 -2.39
C LEU A 112 -30.77 -4.93 -0.91
N ARG A 113 -31.24 -4.10 0.02
CA ARG A 113 -31.25 -4.42 1.45
C ARG A 113 -32.02 -5.70 1.73
N HIS A 114 -33.19 -5.88 1.12
CA HIS A 114 -33.99 -7.10 1.20
C HIS A 114 -33.23 -8.35 0.73
N LEU A 115 -32.47 -8.24 -0.35
CA LEU A 115 -31.67 -9.34 -0.89
C LEU A 115 -30.52 -9.75 0.03
N ILE A 116 -29.95 -8.81 0.78
CA ILE A 116 -28.82 -9.04 1.69
C ILE A 116 -29.27 -9.46 3.09
N VAL A 117 -30.24 -8.75 3.67
CA VAL A 117 -30.57 -8.84 5.11
C VAL A 117 -31.75 -9.78 5.38
N GLU A 118 -32.82 -9.70 4.58
CA GLU A 118 -34.05 -10.45 4.84
C GLU A 118 -34.13 -11.80 4.12
N SER A 119 -33.62 -11.91 2.89
CA SER A 119 -33.70 -13.13 2.09
C SER A 119 -32.38 -13.92 2.05
N GLY A 120 -31.24 -13.26 2.27
CA GLY A 120 -29.92 -13.88 2.17
C GLY A 120 -29.59 -14.39 0.77
N GLN A 121 -30.22 -13.83 -0.27
CA GLN A 121 -29.94 -14.19 -1.67
C GLN A 121 -28.62 -13.58 -2.16
N MET A 122 -28.23 -12.43 -1.63
CA MET A 122 -26.98 -11.77 -1.99
C MET A 122 -26.01 -11.77 -0.81
N GLU A 123 -24.79 -12.29 -1.01
CA GLU A 123 -23.72 -12.28 -0.01
C GLU A 123 -22.70 -11.19 -0.34
N ILE A 124 -22.35 -10.38 0.66
CA ILE A 124 -21.19 -9.50 0.58
C ILE A 124 -19.94 -10.32 0.98
N ILE A 125 -18.97 -10.39 0.09
CA ILE A 125 -17.71 -11.13 0.26
C ILE A 125 -16.53 -10.17 0.26
N GLY A 126 -15.41 -10.52 0.89
CA GLY A 126 -14.26 -9.61 1.03
C GLY A 126 -14.54 -8.46 2.01
N GLY A 127 -15.29 -7.44 1.59
CA GLY A 127 -15.73 -6.31 2.43
C GLY A 127 -14.79 -5.10 2.45
N GLY A 128 -13.77 -5.12 1.59
CA GLY A 128 -12.90 -3.97 1.35
C GLY A 128 -13.62 -2.91 0.51
N TRP A 129 -13.10 -1.69 0.53
CA TRP A 129 -13.44 -0.69 -0.47
C TRP A 129 -13.11 -1.20 -1.87
N THR A 130 -11.98 -1.88 -2.01
CA THR A 130 -11.51 -2.59 -3.21
C THR A 130 -11.15 -4.03 -2.83
N GLN A 131 -10.77 -4.84 -3.83
CA GLN A 131 -9.91 -6.00 -3.63
C GLN A 131 -8.44 -5.53 -3.70
N PRO A 132 -7.73 -5.37 -2.58
CA PRO A 132 -6.41 -4.73 -2.57
C PRO A 132 -5.32 -5.66 -3.10
N ASP A 133 -4.25 -5.09 -3.67
CA ASP A 133 -3.00 -5.84 -3.90
C ASP A 133 -2.41 -6.33 -2.58
N GLU A 134 -1.79 -7.50 -2.62
CA GLU A 134 -1.15 -8.14 -1.48
C GLU A 134 0.38 -8.00 -1.48
N ALA A 135 1.00 -7.54 -2.58
CA ALA A 135 2.46 -7.41 -2.65
C ALA A 135 2.96 -6.00 -2.33
N THR A 136 2.40 -4.98 -2.96
CA THR A 136 2.89 -3.58 -2.97
C THR A 136 2.07 -2.64 -2.09
N THR A 137 1.12 -3.17 -1.33
CA THR A 137 0.30 -2.43 -0.37
C THR A 137 0.90 -2.53 1.03
N HIS A 138 0.96 -1.40 1.75
CA HIS A 138 1.36 -1.39 3.17
C HIS A 138 0.18 -1.78 4.06
N TYR A 139 0.43 -2.51 5.15
CA TYR A 139 -0.62 -3.05 6.02
C TYR A 139 -1.56 -1.98 6.59
N ILE A 140 -1.04 -0.76 6.84
CA ILE A 140 -1.83 0.40 7.27
C ILE A 140 -2.94 0.71 6.25
N ASP A 141 -2.63 0.66 4.96
CA ASP A 141 -3.61 0.96 3.91
C ASP A 141 -4.59 -0.19 3.72
N ILE A 142 -4.14 -1.44 3.88
CA ILE A 142 -5.02 -2.62 3.89
C ILE A 142 -6.08 -2.46 4.99
N ILE A 143 -5.65 -2.15 6.21
CA ILE A 143 -6.56 -1.92 7.34
C ILE A 143 -7.45 -0.70 7.07
N SER A 144 -6.90 0.39 6.53
CA SER A 144 -7.66 1.61 6.25
C SER A 144 -8.77 1.36 5.23
N GLN A 145 -8.47 0.72 4.09
CA GLN A 145 -9.46 0.48 3.04
C GLN A 145 -10.56 -0.50 3.49
N TYR A 146 -10.21 -1.51 4.30
CA TYR A 146 -11.20 -2.38 4.94
C TYR A 146 -12.04 -1.62 5.96
N SER A 147 -11.45 -0.70 6.72
CA SER A 147 -12.20 0.14 7.66
C SER A 147 -13.26 0.97 6.94
N THR A 148 -12.90 1.60 5.82
CA THR A 148 -13.83 2.39 5.01
C THR A 148 -14.95 1.52 4.43
N GLY A 149 -14.61 0.37 3.83
CA GLY A 149 -15.59 -0.56 3.26
C GLY A 149 -16.54 -1.15 4.31
N LEU A 150 -15.99 -1.69 5.40
CA LEU A 150 -16.78 -2.31 6.47
C LEU A 150 -17.63 -1.29 7.23
N ALA A 151 -17.17 -0.05 7.42
CA ALA A 151 -17.99 1.00 8.03
C ALA A 151 -19.23 1.30 7.19
N LEU A 152 -19.08 1.43 5.87
CA LEU A 152 -20.20 1.59 4.95
C LEU A 152 -21.16 0.39 5.04
N LEU A 153 -20.63 -0.82 4.89
CA LEU A 153 -21.44 -2.03 4.86
C LEU A 153 -22.19 -2.26 6.17
N ASN A 154 -21.53 -2.06 7.31
CA ASN A 154 -22.15 -2.18 8.62
C ASN A 154 -23.25 -1.13 8.83
N SER A 155 -23.02 0.12 8.42
CA SER A 155 -24.04 1.18 8.53
C SER A 155 -25.27 0.95 7.64
N THR A 156 -25.11 0.19 6.55
CA THR A 156 -26.16 -0.03 5.55
C THR A 156 -26.91 -1.35 5.76
N TYR A 157 -26.20 -2.41 6.14
CA TYR A 157 -26.70 -3.79 6.18
C TYR A 157 -26.48 -4.50 7.52
N GLY A 158 -25.95 -3.82 8.54
CA GLY A 158 -25.72 -4.39 9.86
C GLY A 158 -24.82 -5.63 9.82
N ASN A 159 -25.19 -6.67 10.58
CA ASN A 159 -24.40 -7.90 10.67
C ASN A 159 -24.22 -8.60 9.33
N CYS A 160 -25.22 -8.56 8.44
CA CYS A 160 -25.13 -9.19 7.11
C CYS A 160 -24.18 -8.44 6.17
N GLY A 161 -23.80 -7.20 6.50
CA GLY A 161 -22.76 -6.45 5.80
C GLY A 161 -21.34 -6.86 6.20
N ARG A 162 -21.14 -7.71 7.21
CA ARG A 162 -19.82 -8.18 7.64
C ARG A 162 -19.47 -9.53 6.99
N PRO A 163 -18.53 -9.58 6.03
CA PRO A 163 -18.23 -10.82 5.32
C PRO A 163 -17.64 -11.90 6.24
N ARG A 164 -17.92 -13.16 5.88
CA ARG A 164 -17.32 -14.35 6.51
C ARG A 164 -16.13 -14.89 5.73
N VAL A 165 -15.98 -14.48 4.48
CA VAL A 165 -15.00 -15.00 3.54
C VAL A 165 -14.22 -13.87 2.91
N ALA A 166 -12.90 -13.94 3.02
CA ALA A 166 -12.00 -13.11 2.25
C ALA A 166 -11.93 -13.66 0.81
N TRP A 167 -12.16 -12.78 -0.16
CA TRP A 167 -12.22 -13.13 -1.57
C TRP A 167 -11.10 -12.40 -2.30
N GLN A 168 -9.99 -13.10 -2.58
CA GLN A 168 -8.77 -12.54 -3.18
C GLN A 168 -8.48 -13.25 -4.49
N ILE A 169 -9.42 -13.19 -5.42
CA ILE A 169 -9.37 -13.97 -6.66
C ILE A 169 -8.32 -13.46 -7.66
N ASP A 170 -7.92 -12.19 -7.55
CA ASP A 170 -7.14 -11.50 -8.58
C ASP A 170 -5.81 -10.83 -8.18
N PRO A 171 -5.43 -10.64 -6.89
CA PRO A 171 -4.06 -10.28 -6.54
C PRO A 171 -3.04 -11.25 -7.12
N PHE A 172 -1.90 -10.72 -7.58
CA PHE A 172 -0.89 -11.47 -8.32
C PHE A 172 0.09 -12.21 -7.39
N GLY A 173 -0.45 -13.13 -6.58
CA GLY A 173 0.21 -13.78 -5.46
C GLY A 173 -0.33 -13.27 -4.12
N HIS A 174 -0.16 -14.07 -3.06
CA HIS A 174 -0.88 -13.86 -1.79
C HIS A 174 0.06 -13.76 -0.59
N SER A 175 -0.22 -12.80 0.29
CA SER A 175 0.57 -12.44 1.46
C SER A 175 0.07 -13.13 2.72
N ARG A 176 1.03 -13.59 3.53
CA ARG A 176 0.73 -14.09 4.89
C ARG A 176 0.16 -12.99 5.79
N GLU A 177 0.62 -11.74 5.66
CA GLU A 177 0.12 -10.64 6.49
C GLU A 177 -1.29 -10.21 6.08
N HIS A 178 -1.62 -10.22 4.78
CA HIS A 178 -3.01 -10.00 4.35
C HIS A 178 -3.93 -11.04 4.97
N SER A 179 -3.53 -12.31 4.95
CA SER A 179 -4.31 -13.41 5.52
C SER A 179 -4.47 -13.29 7.05
N ASN A 180 -3.45 -12.79 7.74
CA ASN A 180 -3.52 -12.45 9.16
C ASN A 180 -4.54 -11.34 9.42
N ILE A 181 -4.52 -10.28 8.62
CA ILE A 181 -5.50 -9.18 8.72
C ILE A 181 -6.91 -9.70 8.40
N ALA A 182 -7.09 -10.52 7.36
CA ALA A 182 -8.38 -11.11 7.01
C ALA A 182 -8.97 -11.90 8.19
N LYS A 183 -8.15 -12.71 8.88
CA LYS A 183 -8.54 -13.42 10.10
C LYS A 183 -8.94 -12.45 11.22
N LEU A 184 -8.15 -11.42 11.49
CA LEU A 184 -8.43 -10.40 12.51
C LEU A 184 -9.71 -9.58 12.21
N LEU A 185 -10.08 -9.42 10.94
CA LEU A 185 -11.35 -8.82 10.53
C LEU A 185 -12.57 -9.74 10.81
N GLY A 186 -12.32 -11.01 11.13
CA GLY A 186 -13.35 -12.00 11.46
C GLY A 186 -13.75 -12.91 10.30
N ASN A 187 -12.91 -13.02 9.26
CA ASN A 187 -13.12 -14.00 8.20
C ASN A 187 -12.73 -15.41 8.68
N ASN A 188 -13.55 -16.39 8.32
CA ASN A 188 -13.32 -17.80 8.63
C ASN A 188 -12.51 -18.50 7.53
N ALA A 189 -12.68 -18.05 6.28
CA ALA A 189 -12.02 -18.61 5.12
C ALA A 189 -11.48 -17.52 4.19
N LEU A 190 -10.50 -17.91 3.36
CA LEU A 190 -9.92 -17.10 2.30
C LEU A 190 -9.83 -17.93 1.02
N PHE A 191 -10.33 -17.42 -0.10
CA PHE A 191 -10.20 -18.08 -1.40
C PHE A 191 -9.48 -17.21 -2.41
N PHE A 192 -8.65 -17.83 -3.24
CA PHE A 192 -7.87 -17.16 -4.26
C PHE A 192 -7.64 -18.00 -5.51
N ALA A 193 -7.25 -17.35 -6.62
CA ALA A 193 -6.92 -18.03 -7.86
C ALA A 193 -5.42 -18.07 -8.19
N ARG A 194 -4.67 -17.00 -7.91
CA ARG A 194 -3.34 -16.78 -8.52
C ARG A 194 -2.19 -17.27 -7.62
N THR A 195 -1.70 -18.47 -7.91
CA THR A 195 -0.50 -19.04 -7.26
C THR A 195 0.46 -19.61 -8.30
N HIS A 196 1.71 -19.86 -7.90
CA HIS A 196 2.73 -20.39 -8.81
C HIS A 196 2.20 -21.65 -9.53
N TYR A 197 2.30 -21.69 -10.86
CA TYR A 197 1.64 -22.72 -11.68
C TYR A 197 2.01 -24.16 -11.28
N LYS A 198 3.25 -24.38 -10.83
CA LYS A 198 3.69 -25.66 -10.27
C LYS A 198 3.18 -25.94 -8.87
N GLU A 199 3.05 -24.91 -8.02
CA GLU A 199 2.44 -25.07 -6.69
C GLU A 199 0.99 -25.49 -6.86
N LEU A 200 0.27 -24.85 -7.78
CA LEU A 200 -1.10 -25.22 -8.12
C LEU A 200 -1.19 -26.68 -8.56
N LYS A 201 -0.35 -27.10 -9.51
CA LYS A 201 -0.31 -28.49 -9.98
C LYS A 201 0.04 -29.49 -8.86
N TYR A 202 1.00 -29.15 -8.01
CA TYR A 202 1.40 -29.97 -6.87
C TYR A 202 0.24 -30.12 -5.88
N ARG A 203 -0.41 -29.02 -5.50
CA ARG A 203 -1.54 -29.01 -4.57
C ARG A 203 -2.73 -29.79 -5.13
N ALA A 204 -3.06 -29.60 -6.40
CA ALA A 204 -4.11 -30.35 -7.07
C ALA A 204 -3.82 -31.86 -7.07
N GLY A 205 -2.59 -32.27 -7.43
CA GLY A 205 -2.18 -33.68 -7.46
C GLY A 205 -2.13 -34.36 -6.09
N ASN A 206 -1.95 -33.59 -5.01
CA ASN A 206 -1.86 -34.09 -3.64
C ASN A 206 -3.11 -33.84 -2.78
N LYS A 207 -4.19 -33.33 -3.37
CA LYS A 207 -5.43 -32.95 -2.66
C LYS A 207 -5.21 -31.92 -1.56
N GLN A 208 -4.43 -30.88 -1.87
CA GLN A 208 -4.03 -29.79 -0.96
C GLN A 208 -4.41 -28.39 -1.48
N LEU A 209 -5.43 -28.32 -2.35
CA LEU A 209 -5.98 -27.04 -2.80
C LEU A 209 -6.73 -26.32 -1.66
N GLU A 210 -7.32 -27.08 -0.74
CA GLU A 210 -7.84 -26.59 0.54
C GLU A 210 -6.91 -26.97 1.69
N PHE A 211 -6.58 -26.01 2.54
CA PHE A 211 -5.61 -26.17 3.61
C PHE A 211 -5.85 -25.16 4.75
N LYS A 212 -5.28 -25.42 5.92
CA LYS A 212 -5.13 -24.42 6.99
C LYS A 212 -3.84 -23.64 6.75
N TRP A 213 -3.95 -22.34 6.49
CA TRP A 213 -2.80 -21.48 6.34
C TRP A 213 -2.46 -20.84 7.68
N LYS A 214 -1.25 -21.10 8.19
CA LYS A 214 -0.72 -20.40 9.36
C LYS A 214 -0.38 -18.96 8.99
N VAL A 215 -1.03 -18.00 9.65
CA VAL A 215 -0.96 -16.58 9.30
C VAL A 215 -0.07 -15.77 10.24
N THR A 216 0.31 -16.33 11.40
CA THR A 216 1.26 -15.69 12.32
C THR A 216 2.66 -16.26 12.14
N SER A 217 3.66 -15.48 12.56
CA SER A 217 5.07 -15.83 12.48
C SER A 217 5.60 -16.61 13.67
N ASP A 218 4.75 -16.97 14.63
CA ASP A 218 5.18 -17.56 15.90
C ASP A 218 5.87 -18.91 15.66
N GLU A 219 6.96 -19.20 16.38
CA GLU A 219 7.74 -20.44 16.23
C GLU A 219 7.00 -21.71 16.69
N GLU A 220 5.82 -21.58 17.29
CA GLU A 220 4.99 -22.74 17.63
C GLU A 220 4.62 -23.51 16.36
N GLU A 221 5.12 -24.74 16.22
CA GLU A 221 4.77 -25.62 15.09
C GLU A 221 3.29 -26.03 15.08
N GLU A 222 2.55 -25.72 16.14
CA GLU A 222 1.14 -26.07 16.29
C GLU A 222 0.23 -25.09 15.55
N ILE A 223 -0.60 -25.66 14.66
CA ILE A 223 -1.70 -24.96 14.00
C ILE A 223 -2.94 -25.12 14.86
N ASN A 224 -3.57 -24.00 15.20
CA ASN A 224 -4.86 -23.94 15.87
C ASN A 224 -5.78 -22.92 15.19
N SER A 225 -7.01 -22.78 15.69
CA SER A 225 -8.01 -21.87 15.14
C SER A 225 -7.61 -20.39 15.20
N ASP A 226 -6.70 -20.04 16.11
CA ASP A 226 -6.38 -18.65 16.44
C ASP A 226 -5.23 -18.14 15.58
N ASN A 227 -4.32 -19.02 15.17
CA ASN A 227 -3.15 -18.70 14.33
C ASN A 227 -3.27 -19.16 12.86
N SER A 228 -4.43 -19.68 12.45
CA SER A 228 -4.69 -20.13 11.09
C SER A 228 -6.05 -19.74 10.50
N ILE A 229 -6.14 -19.76 9.17
CA ILE A 229 -7.36 -19.54 8.40
C ILE A 229 -7.57 -20.68 7.40
N LEU A 230 -8.82 -21.10 7.19
CA LEU A 230 -9.15 -22.04 6.12
C LEU A 230 -8.89 -21.35 4.78
N THR A 231 -8.14 -21.97 3.89
CA THR A 231 -7.75 -21.36 2.62
C THR A 231 -7.99 -22.32 1.47
N GLY A 232 -8.51 -21.81 0.35
CA GLY A 232 -8.71 -22.57 -0.87
C GLY A 232 -8.13 -21.89 -2.11
N ALA A 233 -7.31 -22.62 -2.87
CA ALA A 233 -6.83 -22.22 -4.18
C ALA A 233 -7.70 -22.83 -5.29
N PHE A 234 -8.16 -22.03 -6.26
CA PHE A 234 -8.97 -22.55 -7.36
C PHE A 234 -8.16 -23.43 -8.30
N LEU A 235 -8.66 -24.65 -8.57
CA LEU A 235 -7.99 -25.70 -9.35
C LEU A 235 -7.37 -25.21 -10.67
N ARG A 236 -8.04 -24.30 -11.37
CA ARG A 236 -7.62 -23.83 -12.69
C ARG A 236 -6.73 -22.59 -12.67
N GLY A 237 -6.45 -22.02 -11.50
CA GLY A 237 -5.70 -20.77 -11.38
C GLY A 237 -6.43 -19.56 -11.97
N THR A 238 -7.76 -19.65 -12.10
CA THR A 238 -8.65 -18.60 -12.60
C THR A 238 -9.96 -18.63 -11.82
N TYR A 239 -10.65 -17.49 -11.79
CA TYR A 239 -11.97 -17.30 -11.18
C TYR A 239 -13.09 -17.22 -12.22
N ALA A 240 -12.77 -17.47 -13.49
CA ALA A 240 -13.72 -17.61 -14.59
C ALA A 240 -14.59 -18.88 -14.45
N PRO A 241 -15.74 -18.98 -15.15
CA PRO A 241 -16.49 -20.23 -15.25
C PRO A 241 -15.67 -21.36 -15.89
N PRO A 242 -16.11 -22.63 -15.72
CA PRO A 242 -15.65 -23.74 -16.54
C PRO A 242 -15.66 -23.35 -18.04
N ASN A 243 -14.61 -23.70 -18.80
CA ASN A 243 -14.57 -23.31 -20.22
C ASN A 243 -15.79 -23.88 -20.93
N LYS A 244 -16.36 -23.11 -21.85
CA LYS A 244 -17.64 -23.34 -22.50
C LYS A 244 -18.86 -23.05 -21.62
N PHE A 245 -18.75 -22.48 -20.43
CA PHE A 245 -19.88 -22.15 -19.55
C PHE A 245 -19.90 -20.68 -19.12
N CYS A 246 -19.35 -19.78 -19.95
CA CYS A 246 -19.59 -18.36 -19.82
C CYS A 246 -20.93 -17.98 -20.47
N PHE A 247 -21.87 -17.47 -19.68
CA PHE A 247 -23.19 -17.07 -20.17
C PHE A 247 -23.39 -15.56 -20.21
N ASP A 248 -22.29 -14.81 -20.27
CA ASP A 248 -22.34 -13.35 -20.41
C ASP A 248 -22.58 -12.92 -21.85
N SER A 249 -23.09 -11.70 -22.04
CA SER A 249 -23.39 -11.15 -23.37
C SER A 249 -22.16 -10.93 -24.24
N LEU A 250 -20.96 -10.86 -23.65
CA LEU A 250 -19.69 -10.75 -24.37
C LEU A 250 -19.00 -12.10 -24.61
N CYS A 251 -19.61 -13.21 -24.20
CA CYS A 251 -19.08 -14.55 -24.37
C CYS A 251 -19.68 -15.26 -25.60
N ASP A 252 -18.87 -16.11 -26.23
CA ASP A 252 -19.24 -16.86 -27.45
C ASP A 252 -19.68 -18.31 -27.18
N ASP A 253 -19.88 -18.68 -25.92
CA ASP A 253 -20.21 -20.06 -25.54
C ASP A 253 -21.67 -20.43 -25.88
N GLU A 254 -21.89 -21.66 -26.37
CA GLU A 254 -23.22 -22.16 -26.72
C GLU A 254 -24.19 -22.14 -25.51
N PRO A 255 -25.40 -21.56 -25.62
CA PRO A 255 -26.40 -21.67 -24.56
C PRO A 255 -26.93 -23.10 -24.44
N ILE A 256 -27.54 -23.41 -23.30
CA ILE A 256 -28.29 -24.66 -23.08
C ILE A 256 -29.65 -24.54 -23.75
N VAL A 257 -29.86 -25.38 -24.78
CA VAL A 257 -31.12 -25.55 -25.50
C VAL A 257 -31.77 -26.84 -25.00
N ASP A 258 -32.77 -26.66 -24.13
CA ASP A 258 -33.43 -27.72 -23.36
C ASP A 258 -34.81 -28.13 -23.90
N ASN A 259 -35.35 -27.39 -24.86
CA ASN A 259 -36.53 -27.81 -25.58
C ASN A 259 -36.15 -28.81 -26.69
N LYS A 260 -36.58 -30.07 -26.54
CA LYS A 260 -36.33 -31.15 -27.51
C LYS A 260 -36.94 -30.92 -28.90
N GLN A 261 -37.87 -29.98 -29.04
CA GLN A 261 -38.47 -29.62 -30.32
C GLN A 261 -37.65 -28.59 -31.10
N PHE A 262 -36.70 -27.92 -30.46
CA PHE A 262 -35.87 -26.91 -31.13
C PHE A 262 -34.68 -27.58 -31.81
N GLU A 263 -34.37 -27.10 -33.00
CA GLU A 263 -33.12 -27.44 -33.68
C GLU A 263 -31.95 -26.96 -32.80
N GLY A 264 -30.95 -27.81 -32.59
CA GLY A 264 -29.83 -27.50 -31.70
C GLY A 264 -30.00 -27.88 -30.21
N TYR A 265 -30.99 -28.71 -29.85
CA TYR A 265 -31.05 -29.32 -28.50
C TYR A 265 -29.70 -29.92 -28.11
N ASN A 266 -29.14 -29.49 -26.97
CA ASN A 266 -27.76 -29.84 -26.61
C ASN A 266 -27.56 -30.25 -25.13
N VAL A 267 -28.62 -30.38 -24.33
CA VAL A 267 -28.50 -30.64 -22.87
C VAL A 267 -27.55 -31.79 -22.55
N ASP A 268 -27.68 -32.95 -23.21
CA ASP A 268 -26.86 -34.12 -22.87
C ASP A 268 -25.37 -33.89 -23.16
N LYS A 269 -25.03 -33.25 -24.29
CA LYS A 269 -23.66 -32.81 -24.63
C LYS A 269 -23.11 -31.84 -23.58
N ARG A 270 -23.91 -30.84 -23.20
CA ARG A 270 -23.49 -29.82 -22.22
C ARG A 270 -23.30 -30.42 -20.82
N LEU A 271 -24.13 -31.38 -20.42
CA LEU A 271 -23.94 -32.10 -19.16
C LEU A 271 -22.67 -32.94 -19.16
N GLU A 272 -22.36 -33.65 -20.26
CA GLU A 272 -21.11 -34.40 -20.39
C GLU A 272 -19.88 -33.50 -20.23
N GLU A 273 -19.88 -32.34 -20.90
CA GLU A 273 -18.82 -31.33 -20.77
C GLU A 273 -18.72 -30.80 -19.32
N PHE A 274 -19.84 -30.51 -18.66
CA PHE A 274 -19.85 -29.99 -17.30
C PHE A 274 -19.40 -31.03 -16.26
N PHE A 275 -19.83 -32.28 -16.42
CA PHE A 275 -19.45 -33.38 -15.52
C PHE A 275 -17.96 -33.67 -15.56
N LYS A 276 -17.28 -33.43 -16.69
CA LYS A 276 -15.82 -33.51 -16.75
C LYS A 276 -15.17 -32.56 -15.72
N TYR A 277 -15.61 -31.30 -15.66
CA TYR A 277 -15.08 -30.34 -14.68
C TYR A 277 -15.39 -30.74 -13.23
N ILE A 278 -16.60 -31.24 -12.97
CA ILE A 278 -16.96 -31.70 -11.63
C ILE A 278 -16.05 -32.86 -11.20
N ASN A 279 -15.86 -33.85 -12.07
CA ASN A 279 -15.01 -35.00 -11.79
C ASN A 279 -13.54 -34.60 -11.60
N ASP A 280 -13.03 -33.69 -12.43
CA ASP A 280 -11.68 -33.14 -12.29
C ASP A 280 -11.52 -32.45 -10.92
N SER A 281 -12.49 -31.63 -10.49
CA SER A 281 -12.48 -30.97 -9.18
C SER A 281 -12.53 -31.97 -8.02
N VAL A 282 -13.47 -32.92 -8.01
CA VAL A 282 -13.60 -33.92 -6.92
C VAL A 282 -12.33 -34.77 -6.78
N ASN A 283 -11.68 -35.10 -7.89
CA ASN A 283 -10.43 -35.88 -7.86
C ASN A 283 -9.27 -35.14 -7.17
N THR A 284 -9.36 -33.82 -7.05
CA THR A 284 -8.34 -32.95 -6.43
C THR A 284 -8.69 -32.52 -5.00
N GLN A 285 -9.80 -33.02 -4.45
CA GLN A 285 -10.29 -32.66 -3.11
C GLN A 285 -10.37 -33.88 -2.19
N LEU A 286 -10.45 -33.61 -0.88
CA LEU A 286 -10.60 -34.63 0.17
C LEU A 286 -12.07 -35.02 0.43
N HIS A 287 -13.00 -34.26 -0.13
CA HIS A 287 -14.44 -34.40 0.07
C HIS A 287 -15.21 -34.31 -1.26
N LYS A 288 -16.55 -34.36 -1.17
CA LYS A 288 -17.46 -34.33 -2.33
C LYS A 288 -18.23 -33.01 -2.49
N HIS A 289 -17.79 -31.94 -1.84
CA HIS A 289 -18.27 -30.58 -2.11
C HIS A 289 -17.34 -29.89 -3.11
N VAL A 290 -17.89 -29.36 -4.20
CA VAL A 290 -17.12 -28.67 -5.25
C VAL A 290 -17.64 -27.26 -5.41
N LEU A 291 -16.76 -26.27 -5.28
CA LEU A 291 -17.07 -24.88 -5.64
C LEU A 291 -16.78 -24.64 -7.12
N MET A 292 -17.75 -24.07 -7.83
CA MET A 292 -17.61 -23.59 -9.21
C MET A 292 -17.91 -22.10 -9.26
N THR A 293 -16.92 -21.29 -9.61
CA THR A 293 -17.08 -19.85 -9.85
C THR A 293 -17.86 -19.64 -11.14
N MET A 294 -19.07 -19.09 -11.07
CA MET A 294 -19.92 -18.82 -12.24
C MET A 294 -19.93 -17.32 -12.52
N GLY A 295 -18.79 -16.77 -12.92
CA GLY A 295 -18.56 -15.32 -13.01
C GLY A 295 -17.15 -15.00 -13.50
N GLY A 296 -16.86 -13.73 -13.75
CA GLY A 296 -15.60 -13.24 -14.31
C GLY A 296 -15.60 -11.71 -14.37
N ASP A 297 -14.61 -11.15 -15.07
CA ASP A 297 -14.45 -9.70 -15.20
C ASP A 297 -15.73 -9.05 -15.77
N PHE A 298 -16.39 -8.22 -14.97
CA PHE A 298 -17.59 -7.46 -15.33
C PHE A 298 -18.74 -8.27 -15.95
N HIS A 299 -18.84 -9.56 -15.59
CA HIS A 299 -19.96 -10.41 -15.98
C HIS A 299 -21.27 -9.94 -15.30
N TYR A 300 -22.40 -10.55 -15.70
CA TYR A 300 -23.74 -10.21 -15.23
C TYR A 300 -24.24 -8.83 -15.67
N SER A 301 -23.61 -8.20 -16.69
CA SER A 301 -24.16 -6.99 -17.33
C SER A 301 -25.57 -7.23 -17.88
N ASN A 302 -25.87 -8.49 -18.23
CA ASN A 302 -27.23 -9.01 -18.41
C ASN A 302 -27.44 -10.27 -17.56
N ALA A 303 -27.77 -10.07 -16.28
CA ALA A 303 -27.96 -11.18 -15.34
C ALA A 303 -29.03 -12.21 -15.78
N ASN A 304 -30.01 -11.80 -16.60
CA ASN A 304 -31.06 -12.70 -17.08
C ASN A 304 -30.49 -13.87 -17.88
N GLN A 305 -29.49 -13.62 -18.74
CA GLN A 305 -28.84 -14.67 -19.53
C GLN A 305 -28.17 -15.69 -18.61
N TRP A 306 -27.35 -15.22 -17.67
CA TRP A 306 -26.69 -16.06 -16.67
C TRP A 306 -27.68 -16.93 -15.89
N PHE A 307 -28.65 -16.31 -15.22
CA PHE A 307 -29.56 -17.04 -14.36
C PHE A 307 -30.47 -18.00 -15.14
N THR A 308 -30.88 -17.65 -16.36
CA THR A 308 -31.64 -18.57 -17.23
C THR A 308 -30.84 -19.83 -17.55
N GLN A 309 -29.56 -19.69 -17.89
CA GLN A 309 -28.70 -20.84 -18.22
C GLN A 309 -28.36 -21.67 -16.98
N LEU A 310 -28.09 -21.02 -15.85
CA LEU A 310 -27.83 -21.70 -14.59
C LEU A 310 -29.07 -22.47 -14.08
N ASP A 311 -30.27 -21.89 -14.18
CA ASP A 311 -31.52 -22.57 -13.82
C ASP A 311 -31.72 -23.85 -14.67
N LYS A 312 -31.46 -23.76 -15.98
CA LYS A 312 -31.48 -24.92 -16.89
C LYS A 312 -30.44 -25.97 -16.52
N LEU A 313 -29.21 -25.55 -16.24
CA LEU A 313 -28.12 -26.44 -15.87
C LEU A 313 -28.44 -27.20 -14.58
N ILE A 314 -28.85 -26.48 -13.53
CA ILE A 314 -29.25 -27.04 -12.23
C ILE A 314 -30.38 -28.05 -12.42
N SER A 315 -31.45 -27.67 -13.14
CA SER A 315 -32.59 -28.56 -13.40
C SER A 315 -32.17 -29.83 -14.16
N ALA A 316 -31.32 -29.68 -15.19
CA ALA A 316 -30.83 -30.79 -15.99
C ALA A 316 -29.92 -31.76 -15.20
N ILE A 317 -29.07 -31.24 -14.31
CA ILE A 317 -28.25 -32.05 -13.40
C ILE A 317 -29.14 -32.76 -12.38
N ASN A 318 -29.99 -32.01 -11.69
CA ASN A 318 -30.73 -32.51 -10.53
C ASN A 318 -31.78 -33.56 -10.91
N SER A 319 -32.40 -33.44 -12.10
CA SER A 319 -33.28 -34.47 -12.66
C SER A 319 -32.59 -35.80 -12.95
N ARG A 320 -31.24 -35.82 -12.96
CA ARG A 320 -30.40 -37.01 -13.19
C ARG A 320 -29.60 -37.43 -11.95
N THR A 321 -29.78 -36.77 -10.80
CA THR A 321 -29.02 -37.03 -9.55
C THR A 321 -28.96 -38.52 -9.19
N ASN A 322 -30.07 -39.24 -9.26
CA ASN A 322 -30.13 -40.67 -8.93
C ASN A 322 -29.26 -41.55 -9.84
N LYS A 323 -28.95 -41.09 -11.06
CA LYS A 323 -28.10 -41.79 -12.04
C LYS A 323 -26.66 -41.33 -11.97
N THR A 324 -26.43 -40.03 -11.77
CA THR A 324 -25.10 -39.41 -11.85
C THR A 324 -24.39 -39.34 -10.51
N GLY A 325 -25.14 -39.36 -9.40
CA GLY A 325 -24.61 -39.07 -8.07
C GLY A 325 -24.19 -37.60 -7.89
N ILE A 326 -24.68 -36.68 -8.73
CA ILE A 326 -24.31 -35.26 -8.71
C ILE A 326 -25.55 -34.42 -8.41
N TYR A 327 -25.44 -33.53 -7.44
CA TYR A 327 -26.47 -32.57 -7.05
C TYR A 327 -25.89 -31.15 -7.11
N ALA A 328 -26.50 -30.27 -7.90
CA ALA A 328 -26.05 -28.91 -8.10
C ALA A 328 -27.05 -27.89 -7.57
N PHE A 329 -26.56 -26.78 -7.03
CA PHE A 329 -27.39 -25.71 -6.49
C PHE A 329 -26.64 -24.38 -6.53
N TYR A 330 -27.39 -23.27 -6.56
CA TYR A 330 -26.81 -21.96 -6.30
C TYR A 330 -26.23 -21.92 -4.90
N SER A 331 -25.07 -21.31 -4.73
CA SER A 331 -24.40 -21.20 -3.44
C SER A 331 -23.60 -19.91 -3.35
N THR A 332 -22.91 -19.75 -2.23
CA THR A 332 -22.04 -18.62 -1.93
C THR A 332 -20.76 -19.12 -1.28
N PRO A 333 -19.67 -18.34 -1.26
CA PRO A 333 -18.43 -18.72 -0.60
C PRO A 333 -18.62 -18.99 0.90
N GLY A 334 -19.46 -18.20 1.60
CA GLY A 334 -19.79 -18.45 3.00
C GLY A 334 -20.44 -19.81 3.24
N CYS A 335 -21.38 -20.21 2.37
CA CYS A 335 -22.00 -21.53 2.48
C CYS A 335 -21.05 -22.68 2.12
N TYR A 336 -20.14 -22.47 1.17
CA TYR A 336 -19.09 -23.43 0.89
C TYR A 336 -18.14 -23.60 2.08
N ALA A 337 -17.66 -22.50 2.65
CA ALA A 337 -16.81 -22.53 3.84
C ALA A 337 -17.48 -23.25 5.02
N LYS A 338 -18.77 -23.00 5.25
CA LYS A 338 -19.57 -23.71 6.27
C LYS A 338 -19.62 -25.22 6.02
N ALA A 339 -19.78 -25.65 4.77
CA ALA A 339 -19.73 -27.07 4.43
C ALA A 339 -18.34 -27.67 4.75
N LEU A 340 -17.26 -26.95 4.45
CA LEU A 340 -15.90 -27.39 4.78
C LEU A 340 -15.65 -27.49 6.29
N GLU A 341 -16.14 -26.52 7.07
CA GLU A 341 -16.07 -26.54 8.54
C GLU A 341 -16.84 -27.74 9.13
N LEU A 342 -18.02 -28.06 8.59
CA LEU A 342 -18.81 -29.22 9.00
C LEU A 342 -18.13 -30.54 8.63
N ILE A 343 -17.47 -30.60 7.47
CA ILE A 343 -16.66 -31.76 7.08
C ILE A 343 -15.50 -31.95 8.06
N GLU A 344 -14.75 -30.88 8.34
CA GLU A 344 -13.61 -30.93 9.26
C GLU A 344 -14.01 -31.37 10.67
N SER A 345 -15.12 -30.85 11.21
CA SER A 345 -15.61 -31.23 12.55
C SER A 345 -16.12 -32.68 12.64
N ASN A 346 -16.61 -33.24 11.53
CA ASN A 346 -17.06 -34.65 11.47
C ASN A 346 -15.94 -35.63 11.11
N LEU A 347 -14.77 -35.17 10.66
CA LEU A 347 -13.63 -36.03 10.35
C LEU A 347 -12.90 -36.44 11.65
N LEU A 348 -13.32 -37.56 12.24
CA LEU A 348 -12.69 -38.16 13.43
C LEU A 348 -11.17 -38.47 13.27
N THR A 349 -10.62 -38.45 12.05
CA THR A 349 -9.23 -38.90 11.77
C THR A 349 -8.45 -38.10 10.70
N LYS A 350 -8.98 -37.03 10.08
CA LYS A 350 -8.26 -36.26 9.05
C LYS A 350 -8.59 -34.77 9.08
N SER A 351 -7.67 -33.92 9.51
CA SER A 351 -7.75 -32.47 9.32
C SER A 351 -7.36 -32.09 7.88
N PHE A 352 -7.73 -30.88 7.43
CA PHE A 352 -7.16 -30.33 6.20
C PHE A 352 -5.62 -30.25 6.30
N PRO A 353 -4.89 -30.39 5.17
CA PRO A 353 -3.44 -30.19 5.16
C PRO A 353 -3.09 -28.77 5.59
N SER A 354 -1.84 -28.57 5.98
CA SER A 354 -1.39 -27.32 6.57
C SER A 354 -0.31 -26.64 5.74
N LYS A 355 -0.39 -25.32 5.56
CA LYS A 355 0.72 -24.48 5.09
C LYS A 355 1.27 -23.72 6.29
N ILE A 356 2.36 -24.24 6.85
CA ILE A 356 3.01 -23.67 8.06
C ILE A 356 3.92 -22.48 7.68
N ASN A 357 4.60 -22.57 6.54
CA ASN A 357 5.66 -21.63 6.17
C ASN A 357 5.30 -20.78 4.95
N GLY A 358 5.76 -19.52 5.01
CA GLY A 358 5.82 -18.61 3.89
C GLY A 358 4.47 -18.06 3.41
N ASP A 359 4.51 -17.56 2.19
CA ASP A 359 3.45 -16.90 1.44
C ASP A 359 3.36 -17.53 0.05
N PHE A 360 2.63 -16.91 -0.88
CA PHE A 360 2.47 -17.37 -2.26
C PHE A 360 3.19 -16.44 -3.27
N PHE A 361 4.35 -15.92 -2.87
CA PHE A 361 5.24 -15.14 -3.73
C PHE A 361 6.53 -15.90 -4.09
N PRO A 362 7.14 -15.59 -5.25
CA PRO A 362 6.55 -14.82 -6.35
C PRO A 362 5.51 -15.66 -7.11
N TYR A 363 4.49 -15.00 -7.67
CA TYR A 363 3.55 -15.63 -8.58
C TYR A 363 4.19 -15.81 -9.96
N ALA A 364 3.99 -16.99 -10.57
CA ALA A 364 4.31 -17.25 -11.96
C ALA A 364 3.18 -18.03 -12.62
N SER A 365 2.69 -17.53 -13.75
CA SER A 365 1.66 -18.19 -14.56
C SER A 365 2.24 -19.24 -15.51
N SER A 366 3.53 -19.13 -15.84
CA SER A 366 4.27 -20.06 -16.68
C SER A 366 5.78 -19.98 -16.41
N ASN A 367 6.57 -20.82 -17.07
CA ASN A 367 8.02 -20.92 -16.88
C ASN A 367 8.79 -19.58 -17.05
N HIS A 368 8.32 -18.70 -17.94
CA HIS A 368 8.97 -17.42 -18.27
C HIS A 368 8.12 -16.20 -17.91
N SER A 369 7.06 -16.39 -17.10
CA SER A 369 6.09 -15.35 -16.76
C SER A 369 6.04 -15.16 -15.24
N TYR A 370 7.16 -14.72 -14.64
CA TYR A 370 7.19 -14.31 -13.24
C TYR A 370 6.65 -12.89 -13.08
N TRP A 371 5.62 -12.74 -12.26
CA TRP A 371 4.92 -11.48 -12.02
C TRP A 371 5.65 -10.71 -10.92
N THR A 372 6.91 -10.38 -11.16
CA THR A 372 7.75 -9.67 -10.18
C THR A 372 8.13 -8.26 -10.65
N GLY A 373 7.73 -7.89 -11.87
CA GLY A 373 7.92 -6.55 -12.42
C GLY A 373 7.03 -5.50 -11.74
N TYR A 374 5.78 -5.86 -11.43
CA TYR A 374 4.82 -4.96 -10.79
C TYR A 374 5.22 -4.55 -9.37
N PHE A 375 6.15 -5.27 -8.74
CA PHE A 375 6.74 -4.85 -7.47
C PHE A 375 7.41 -3.46 -7.57
N THR A 376 7.85 -3.06 -8.77
CA THR A 376 8.47 -1.75 -9.02
C THR A 376 7.74 -0.89 -10.07
N SER A 377 6.87 -1.45 -10.92
CA SER A 377 6.14 -0.67 -11.96
C SER A 377 5.47 0.60 -11.40
N LYS A 378 5.59 1.72 -12.12
CA LYS A 378 5.12 3.07 -11.70
C LYS A 378 5.61 3.49 -10.30
N PRO A 379 6.93 3.51 -10.06
CA PRO A 379 7.49 3.73 -8.72
C PRO A 379 7.25 5.14 -8.17
N ALA A 380 6.99 6.14 -9.03
CA ALA A 380 6.54 7.46 -8.57
C ALA A 380 5.14 7.39 -7.95
N PHE A 381 4.22 6.64 -8.56
CA PHE A 381 2.87 6.45 -8.04
C PHE A 381 2.88 5.66 -6.73
N LYS A 382 3.67 4.58 -6.63
CA LYS A 382 3.88 3.86 -5.35
C LYS A 382 4.36 4.78 -4.23
N GLY A 383 5.29 5.69 -4.53
CA GLY A 383 5.71 6.73 -3.58
C GLY A 383 4.58 7.67 -3.20
N LEU A 384 3.79 8.15 -4.17
CA LEU A 384 2.64 9.03 -3.92
C LEU A 384 1.60 8.37 -3.02
N VAL A 385 1.31 7.08 -3.20
CA VAL A 385 0.41 6.30 -2.33
C VAL A 385 0.96 6.29 -0.90
N ARG A 386 2.28 6.04 -0.71
CA ARG A 386 2.89 6.03 0.62
C ARG A 386 2.88 7.40 1.31
N PHE A 387 3.15 8.46 0.55
CA PHE A 387 3.04 9.84 1.03
C PHE A 387 1.61 10.23 1.40
N SER A 388 0.61 9.79 0.61
CA SER A 388 -0.80 10.05 0.86
C SER A 388 -1.32 9.34 2.11
N SER A 389 -0.82 8.13 2.35
CA SER A 389 -1.11 7.36 3.56
C SER A 389 -0.59 8.04 4.81
N ALA A 390 0.69 8.46 4.81
CA ALA A 390 1.28 9.20 5.92
C ALA A 390 0.54 10.54 6.16
N LEU A 391 0.16 11.25 5.09
CA LEU A 391 -0.65 12.47 5.19
C LEU A 391 -2.02 12.23 5.83
N LEU A 392 -2.70 11.15 5.44
CA LEU A 392 -3.99 10.78 6.02
C LEU A 392 -3.84 10.51 7.52
N GLN A 393 -2.83 9.73 7.92
CA GLN A 393 -2.56 9.46 9.34
C GLN A 393 -2.31 10.75 10.13
N LEU A 394 -1.45 11.64 9.63
CA LEU A 394 -1.18 12.93 10.26
C LEU A 394 -2.46 13.77 10.41
N SER A 395 -3.27 13.83 9.36
CA SER A 395 -4.48 14.65 9.33
C SER A 395 -5.56 14.11 10.26
N GLN A 396 -5.73 12.78 10.34
CA GLN A 396 -6.66 12.12 11.26
C GLN A 396 -6.26 12.33 12.72
N LYS A 397 -4.96 12.19 13.05
CA LYS A 397 -4.42 12.43 14.39
C LYS A 397 -4.66 13.89 14.81
N LEU A 398 -4.28 14.86 13.98
CA LEU A 398 -4.50 16.28 14.27
C LEU A 398 -5.99 16.62 14.40
N ALA A 399 -6.85 16.09 13.52
CA ALA A 399 -8.29 16.30 13.62
C ALA A 399 -8.89 15.72 14.91
N SER A 400 -8.36 14.61 15.40
CA SER A 400 -8.76 14.00 16.67
C SER A 400 -8.42 14.90 17.85
N PHE A 401 -7.17 15.37 17.97
CA PHE A 401 -6.78 16.30 19.03
C PHE A 401 -7.53 17.62 18.94
N SER A 402 -7.77 18.12 17.73
CA SER A 402 -8.60 19.30 17.50
C SER A 402 -9.98 19.13 18.12
N LYS A 403 -10.64 17.99 17.88
CA LYS A 403 -11.96 17.66 18.43
C LYS A 403 -11.96 17.54 19.95
N ILE A 404 -10.91 16.93 20.54
CA ILE A 404 -10.76 16.78 22.01
C ILE A 404 -10.55 18.14 22.68
N LEU A 405 -9.67 18.96 22.11
CA LEU A 405 -9.23 20.23 22.70
C LEU A 405 -10.14 21.42 22.37
N SER A 406 -11.12 21.22 21.48
CA SER A 406 -12.12 22.21 21.12
C SER A 406 -12.84 22.72 22.37
N LYS A 407 -12.51 23.92 22.82
CA LYS A 407 -13.38 24.70 23.72
C LYS A 407 -14.69 25.03 22.97
N PRO A 408 -15.81 25.32 23.65
CA PRO A 408 -17.00 25.88 23.01
C PRO A 408 -16.65 27.27 22.45
N PHE A 409 -16.05 27.29 21.27
CA PHE A 409 -15.59 28.48 20.60
C PHE A 409 -16.55 28.83 19.48
N TYR A 410 -16.79 30.13 19.32
CA TYR A 410 -17.63 30.68 18.26
C TYR A 410 -16.95 30.44 16.91
N CYS A 411 -17.39 29.41 16.18
CA CYS A 411 -17.13 29.31 14.74
C CYS A 411 -18.24 30.07 14.02
N PRO A 412 -17.92 31.16 13.29
CA PRO A 412 -18.87 31.72 12.35
C PRO A 412 -19.29 30.62 11.37
N SER A 413 -20.60 30.42 11.20
CA SER A 413 -21.24 29.24 10.58
C SER A 413 -20.80 28.88 9.15
N ASN A 414 -19.88 29.65 8.54
CA ASN A 414 -19.49 29.53 7.13
C ASN A 414 -17.98 29.24 6.92
N GLU A 415 -17.14 29.20 7.97
CA GLU A 415 -15.68 29.06 7.83
C GLU A 415 -15.06 27.79 8.45
N CYS A 416 -15.86 27.04 9.22
CA CYS A 416 -15.44 25.81 9.88
C CYS A 416 -16.23 24.62 9.34
N GLU A 417 -15.94 24.17 8.12
CA GLU A 417 -16.46 22.89 7.63
C GLU A 417 -16.00 21.77 8.58
N PRO A 418 -16.88 20.80 8.93
CA PRO A 418 -16.47 19.70 9.79
C PRO A 418 -15.29 18.96 9.16
N SER A 419 -14.21 18.78 9.91
CA SER A 419 -12.96 18.21 9.37
C SER A 419 -13.11 16.77 8.89
N PHE A 420 -14.03 16.01 9.48
CA PHE A 420 -14.22 14.59 9.17
C PHE A 420 -14.75 14.35 7.73
N PRO A 421 -15.85 14.97 7.26
CA PRO A 421 -16.28 14.91 5.86
C PRO A 421 -15.21 15.26 4.82
N LEU A 422 -14.30 16.18 5.15
CA LEU A 422 -13.22 16.58 4.25
C LEU A 422 -12.17 15.47 4.07
N LEU A 423 -11.87 14.72 5.14
CA LEU A 423 -10.91 13.61 5.09
C LEU A 423 -11.41 12.41 4.30
N LEU A 424 -12.73 12.21 4.20
CA LEU A 424 -13.32 11.12 3.42
C LEU A 424 -12.87 11.13 1.95
N LYS A 425 -12.54 12.30 1.40
CA LYS A 425 -12.03 12.41 0.03
C LYS A 425 -10.65 11.78 -0.14
N LEU A 426 -9.73 12.04 0.80
CA LEU A 426 -8.40 11.42 0.79
C LEU A 426 -8.49 9.94 1.17
N GLU A 427 -9.32 9.60 2.17
CA GLU A 427 -9.54 8.22 2.60
C GLU A 427 -10.06 7.35 1.45
N GLY A 428 -11.11 7.77 0.75
CA GLY A 428 -11.66 7.06 -0.40
C GLY A 428 -10.69 6.98 -1.59
N ALA A 429 -9.88 8.01 -1.83
CA ALA A 429 -8.86 8.01 -2.88
C ALA A 429 -7.69 7.06 -2.55
N LEU A 430 -7.25 7.02 -1.28
CA LEU A 430 -6.22 6.11 -0.82
C LEU A 430 -6.74 4.66 -0.83
N ALA A 431 -7.95 4.42 -0.33
CA ALA A 431 -8.61 3.11 -0.37
C ALA A 431 -8.70 2.59 -1.81
N LEU A 432 -9.14 3.43 -2.75
CA LEU A 432 -9.15 3.11 -4.18
C LEU A 432 -7.75 2.76 -4.70
N SER A 433 -6.72 3.50 -4.27
CA SER A 433 -5.34 3.30 -4.73
C SER A 433 -4.72 1.98 -4.26
N THR A 434 -5.34 1.26 -3.32
CA THR A 434 -4.90 -0.07 -2.89
C THR A 434 -5.30 -1.20 -3.85
N HIS A 435 -6.22 -0.95 -4.79
CA HIS A 435 -6.68 -1.94 -5.77
C HIS A 435 -5.50 -2.58 -6.53
N HIS A 436 -5.67 -3.83 -6.94
CA HIS A 436 -4.64 -4.65 -7.58
C HIS A 436 -4.22 -4.19 -8.98
N ASP A 437 -4.84 -3.15 -9.57
CA ASP A 437 -4.30 -2.45 -10.75
C ASP A 437 -3.92 -0.99 -10.52
N ALA A 438 -4.10 -0.52 -9.29
CA ALA A 438 -3.70 0.81 -8.89
C ALA A 438 -2.24 0.81 -8.41
N VAL A 439 -1.98 0.49 -7.14
CA VAL A 439 -0.64 0.61 -6.53
C VAL A 439 0.38 -0.31 -7.20
N THR A 440 -0.06 -1.42 -7.80
CA THR A 440 0.75 -2.35 -8.60
C THR A 440 1.36 -1.69 -9.84
N GLY A 441 0.74 -0.63 -10.35
CA GLY A 441 1.15 0.04 -11.57
C GLY A 441 0.77 -0.73 -12.83
N THR A 442 -0.31 -1.52 -12.79
CA THR A 442 -0.76 -2.40 -13.90
C THR A 442 -2.02 -1.91 -14.61
N SER A 443 -2.50 -0.71 -14.29
CA SER A 443 -3.53 0.00 -15.06
C SER A 443 -2.96 0.80 -16.25
N LYS A 444 -3.84 1.12 -17.21
CA LYS A 444 -3.52 2.04 -18.31
C LYS A 444 -3.10 3.41 -17.78
N HIS A 445 -2.28 4.14 -18.53
CA HIS A 445 -1.70 5.41 -18.08
C HIS A 445 -2.77 6.45 -17.70
N ASN A 446 -3.85 6.57 -18.49
CA ASN A 446 -4.96 7.48 -18.19
C ASN A 446 -5.68 7.14 -16.88
N VAL A 447 -5.76 5.86 -16.51
CA VAL A 447 -6.35 5.39 -15.25
C VAL A 447 -5.42 5.72 -14.08
N THR A 448 -4.12 5.50 -14.23
CA THR A 448 -3.13 5.95 -13.24
C THR A 448 -3.22 7.46 -12.99
N MET A 449 -3.42 8.26 -14.04
CA MET A 449 -3.62 9.70 -13.92
C MET A 449 -4.91 10.08 -13.18
N ASP A 450 -5.98 9.27 -13.29
CA ASP A 450 -7.20 9.44 -12.50
C ASP A 450 -6.94 9.18 -11.01
N TYR A 451 -6.21 8.11 -10.66
CA TYR A 451 -5.81 7.86 -9.27
C TYR A 451 -4.98 9.01 -8.69
N ILE A 452 -3.98 9.48 -9.44
CA ILE A 452 -3.15 10.63 -9.04
C ILE A 452 -4.02 11.87 -8.81
N LYS A 453 -4.94 12.17 -9.74
CA LYS A 453 -5.87 13.30 -9.62
C LYS A 453 -6.72 13.21 -8.35
N ARG A 454 -7.24 12.02 -8.02
CA ARG A 454 -8.05 11.81 -6.81
C ARG A 454 -7.22 12.00 -5.53
N LEU A 455 -6.02 11.41 -5.47
CA LEU A 455 -5.11 11.57 -4.33
C LEU A 455 -4.76 13.04 -4.10
N LEU A 456 -4.35 13.76 -5.16
CA LEU A 456 -4.00 15.18 -5.06
C LEU A 456 -5.20 16.05 -4.67
N SER A 457 -6.40 15.73 -5.15
CA SER A 457 -7.61 16.42 -4.70
C SER A 457 -7.97 16.11 -3.24
N GLY A 458 -7.62 14.91 -2.75
CA GLY A 458 -7.67 14.55 -1.35
C GLY A 458 -6.66 15.34 -0.50
N TRP A 459 -5.44 15.55 -1.02
CA TRP A 459 -4.43 16.40 -0.36
C TRP A 459 -4.93 17.82 -0.16
N ASP A 460 -5.63 18.40 -1.14
CA ASP A 460 -6.23 19.73 -0.99
C ASP A 460 -7.20 19.81 0.20
N GLN A 461 -7.95 18.73 0.49
CA GLN A 461 -8.84 18.68 1.65
C GLN A 461 -8.08 18.42 2.94
N ALA A 462 -7.10 17.53 2.92
CA ALA A 462 -6.25 17.24 4.07
C ALA A 462 -5.50 18.50 4.56
N GLU A 463 -4.97 19.31 3.65
CA GLU A 463 -4.30 20.58 3.99
C GLU A 463 -5.24 21.57 4.70
N LYS A 464 -6.51 21.65 4.28
CA LYS A 464 -7.53 22.43 5.01
C LYS A 464 -7.77 21.89 6.41
N VAL A 465 -7.83 20.56 6.55
CA VAL A 465 -8.04 19.91 7.85
C VAL A 465 -6.85 20.15 8.78
N ILE A 466 -5.62 20.03 8.28
CA ILE A 466 -4.41 20.36 9.04
C ILE A 466 -4.43 21.82 9.47
N ASN A 467 -4.76 22.75 8.58
CA ASN A 467 -4.82 24.18 8.91
C ASN A 467 -5.87 24.48 9.99
N ASN A 468 -7.08 23.92 9.84
CA ASN A 468 -8.16 24.07 10.82
C ASN A 468 -7.76 23.47 12.18
N SER A 469 -7.15 22.28 12.15
CA SER A 469 -6.76 21.56 13.36
C SER A 469 -5.61 22.27 14.08
N PHE A 470 -4.61 22.72 13.33
CA PHE A 470 -3.51 23.54 13.85
C PHE A 470 -4.04 24.80 14.52
N TRP A 471 -4.95 25.54 13.88
CA TRP A 471 -5.53 26.75 14.47
C TRP A 471 -6.26 26.47 15.79
N GLN A 472 -7.11 25.44 15.83
CA GLN A 472 -7.86 25.07 17.04
C GLN A 472 -6.94 24.60 18.19
N ILE A 473 -5.90 23.82 17.87
CA ILE A 473 -4.96 23.31 18.87
C ILE A 473 -4.02 24.43 19.37
N SER A 474 -3.55 25.30 18.47
CA SER A 474 -2.58 26.34 18.80
C SER A 474 -3.17 27.56 19.49
N SER A 475 -4.45 27.89 19.27
CA SER A 475 -5.07 29.10 19.83
C SER A 475 -5.11 29.11 21.37
N LEU A 476 -4.61 30.19 21.97
CA LEU A 476 -4.61 30.41 23.42
C LEU A 476 -5.69 31.38 23.90
N SER A 477 -6.07 32.34 23.05
CA SER A 477 -7.02 33.41 23.38
C SER A 477 -8.44 33.08 22.93
N THR A 478 -9.42 33.66 23.63
CA THR A 478 -10.83 33.64 23.24
C THR A 478 -11.28 34.86 22.44
N GLU A 479 -10.36 35.77 22.12
CA GLU A 479 -10.64 36.95 21.31
C GLU A 479 -10.73 36.61 19.82
N GLN A 480 -11.47 37.43 19.05
CA GLN A 480 -11.58 37.28 17.61
C GLN A 480 -10.22 37.61 16.97
N GLN A 481 -9.55 36.59 16.45
CA GLN A 481 -8.24 36.71 15.83
C GLN A 481 -8.23 36.18 14.41
N ASP A 482 -7.33 36.74 13.61
CA ASP A 482 -7.10 36.28 12.26
C ASP A 482 -6.59 34.83 12.30
N LYS A 483 -7.33 33.93 11.66
CA LYS A 483 -6.93 32.53 11.50
C LYS A 483 -5.60 32.45 10.72
N PRO A 484 -4.57 31.77 11.24
CA PRO A 484 -3.34 31.55 10.48
C PRO A 484 -3.62 30.81 9.17
N SER A 485 -2.92 31.20 8.10
CA SER A 485 -2.98 30.50 6.82
C SER A 485 -1.67 29.75 6.59
N LEU A 486 -1.72 28.43 6.71
CA LEU A 486 -0.58 27.55 6.45
C LEU A 486 -0.29 27.47 4.95
N ILE A 487 0.96 27.76 4.58
CA ILE A 487 1.50 27.55 3.23
C ILE A 487 2.32 26.27 3.24
N PHE A 488 1.86 25.24 2.52
CA PHE A 488 2.54 23.94 2.42
C PHE A 488 3.46 23.85 1.19
N CYS A 489 4.48 22.98 1.27
CA CYS A 489 5.40 22.74 0.16
C CYS A 489 5.35 21.30 -0.35
N ARG A 490 4.55 21.08 -1.41
CA ARG A 490 4.34 19.75 -2.02
C ARG A 490 5.52 19.21 -2.82
N LYS A 491 6.49 20.06 -3.20
CA LYS A 491 7.58 19.72 -4.13
C LYS A 491 8.98 19.87 -3.50
N LEU A 492 9.09 19.67 -2.18
CA LEU A 492 10.38 19.70 -1.47
C LEU A 492 11.39 18.69 -2.05
N ASN A 493 10.92 17.54 -2.51
CA ASN A 493 11.75 16.54 -3.19
C ASN A 493 12.38 17.05 -4.50
N GLN A 494 11.78 18.04 -5.16
CA GLN A 494 12.28 18.69 -6.37
C GLN A 494 13.05 19.98 -6.05
N SER A 495 13.27 20.30 -4.77
CA SER A 495 13.81 21.59 -4.31
C SER A 495 12.97 22.79 -4.78
N ILE A 496 11.63 22.62 -4.78
CA ILE A 496 10.64 23.66 -5.13
C ILE A 496 9.72 23.89 -3.93
N CYS A 497 9.68 25.12 -3.45
CA CYS A 497 8.85 25.53 -2.31
C CYS A 497 8.62 27.05 -2.38
N ASN A 498 7.36 27.49 -2.33
CA ASN A 498 7.00 28.91 -2.39
C ASN A 498 7.07 29.54 -0.99
N ILE A 499 8.26 29.55 -0.39
CA ILE A 499 8.48 30.22 0.89
C ILE A 499 8.26 31.73 0.69
N PRO A 500 7.49 32.43 1.55
CA PRO A 500 7.24 33.86 1.44
C PRO A 500 8.46 34.69 1.87
N LEU A 501 9.58 34.55 1.14
CA LEU A 501 10.87 35.20 1.44
C LEU A 501 10.84 36.73 1.31
N ASN A 502 9.74 37.30 0.82
CA ASN A 502 9.46 38.73 0.83
C ASN A 502 9.02 39.25 2.21
N GLN A 503 8.72 38.37 3.16
CA GLN A 503 8.37 38.70 4.54
C GLN A 503 9.62 38.73 5.41
N GLN A 504 9.66 39.62 6.40
CA GLN A 504 10.77 39.70 7.36
C GLN A 504 10.66 38.63 8.44
N HIS A 505 9.44 38.26 8.82
CA HIS A 505 9.16 37.29 9.88
C HIS A 505 8.25 36.18 9.34
N ILE A 506 8.74 34.93 9.40
CA ILE A 506 8.01 33.74 8.94
C ILE A 506 8.02 32.70 10.05
N ALA A 507 6.86 32.20 10.45
CA ALA A 507 6.80 30.99 11.30
C ALA A 507 6.91 29.75 10.42
N ILE A 508 7.73 28.79 10.83
CA ILE A 508 7.89 27.45 10.25
C ILE A 508 7.23 26.48 11.23
N ILE A 509 6.15 25.84 10.80
CA ILE A 509 5.42 24.85 11.57
C ILE A 509 5.90 23.47 11.13
N LEU A 510 6.40 22.69 12.08
CA LEU A 510 6.88 21.33 11.86
C LEU A 510 5.97 20.35 12.58
N PHE A 511 5.37 19.43 11.84
CA PHE A 511 4.44 18.44 12.37
C PHE A 511 5.11 17.07 12.56
N ASN A 512 4.70 16.35 13.61
CA ASN A 512 5.09 14.98 13.88
C ASN A 512 3.84 14.12 14.13
N GLY A 513 3.56 13.20 13.20
CA GLY A 513 2.49 12.21 13.33
C GLY A 513 2.87 10.98 14.15
N GLY A 514 4.13 10.82 14.54
CA GLY A 514 4.62 9.68 15.29
C GLY A 514 4.39 9.79 16.80
N VAL A 515 4.39 8.64 17.48
CA VAL A 515 4.24 8.52 18.94
C VAL A 515 5.53 8.78 19.71
N ARG A 516 6.61 9.16 19.03
CA ARG A 516 7.91 9.48 19.64
C ARG A 516 8.33 10.87 19.23
N GLN A 517 9.11 11.52 20.09
CA GLN A 517 9.80 12.74 19.70
C GLN A 517 10.75 12.44 18.54
N ILE A 518 10.73 13.28 17.50
CA ILE A 518 11.62 13.13 16.35
C ILE A 518 12.64 14.28 16.31
N GLU A 519 13.89 13.92 16.04
CA GLU A 519 14.95 14.87 15.69
C GLU A 519 15.12 14.86 14.17
N LYS A 520 14.72 15.94 13.51
CA LYS A 520 14.65 16.03 12.05
C LYS A 520 15.65 17.05 11.53
N ASN A 521 16.40 16.66 10.51
CA ASN A 521 17.23 17.57 9.74
C ASN A 521 16.36 18.23 8.66
N ILE A 522 16.04 19.50 8.87
CA ILE A 522 15.18 20.28 7.96
C ILE A 522 16.03 20.82 6.82
N ARG A 523 15.53 20.69 5.58
CA ARG A 523 16.16 21.19 4.35
C ARG A 523 15.13 21.98 3.54
N LEU A 524 15.26 23.31 3.53
CA LEU A 524 14.30 24.21 2.89
C LEU A 524 14.88 24.84 1.61
N PRO A 525 14.21 24.72 0.46
CA PRO A 525 14.64 25.37 -0.78
C PRO A 525 14.53 26.91 -0.66
N LEU A 526 15.59 27.63 -1.03
CA LEU A 526 15.65 29.08 -1.06
C LEU A 526 15.88 29.60 -2.49
N SER A 527 14.94 30.40 -3.00
CA SER A 527 15.02 30.98 -4.35
C SER A 527 16.14 32.02 -4.49
N THR A 528 16.49 32.69 -3.40
CA THR A 528 17.60 33.65 -3.31
C THR A 528 18.49 33.29 -2.12
N LYS A 529 19.70 33.86 -2.05
CA LYS A 529 20.55 33.76 -0.87
C LYS A 529 20.45 35.07 -0.07
N PRO A 530 19.64 35.14 0.99
CA PRO A 530 19.55 36.34 1.81
C PRO A 530 20.89 36.64 2.49
N GLU A 531 21.16 37.92 2.73
CA GLU A 531 22.42 38.36 3.35
C GLU A 531 22.50 37.94 4.84
N GLN A 532 21.37 37.95 5.55
CA GLN A 532 21.25 37.51 6.94
C GLN A 532 19.92 36.77 7.14
N ILE A 533 20.00 35.48 7.44
CA ILE A 533 18.89 34.66 7.95
C ILE A 533 19.23 34.26 9.38
N LYS A 534 18.24 34.28 10.26
CA LYS A 534 18.31 33.61 11.57
C LYS A 534 17.10 32.71 11.75
N ILE A 535 17.29 31.59 12.45
CA ILE A 535 16.20 30.74 12.90
C ILE A 535 16.17 30.73 14.43
N ILE A 536 15.00 30.94 15.00
CA ILE A 536 14.73 30.91 16.44
C ILE A 536 13.78 29.75 16.72
N ASN A 537 14.07 28.91 17.73
CA ASN A 537 13.20 27.80 18.12
C ASN A 537 11.97 28.27 18.94
N SER A 538 11.13 27.30 19.34
CA SER A 538 9.95 27.54 20.17
C SER A 538 10.28 28.32 21.46
N ASP A 539 11.40 28.01 22.12
CA ASP A 539 11.87 28.64 23.37
C ASP A 539 12.46 30.05 23.20
N GLY A 540 12.72 30.51 21.98
CA GLY A 540 13.35 31.82 21.74
C GLY A 540 14.88 31.78 21.62
N LYS A 541 15.46 30.59 21.50
CA LYS A 541 16.89 30.40 21.27
C LYS A 541 17.22 30.39 19.78
N GLU A 542 18.27 31.10 19.39
CA GLU A 542 18.82 31.04 18.02
C GLU A 542 19.48 29.66 17.80
N ILE A 543 19.12 29.00 16.71
CA ILE A 543 19.68 27.69 16.33
C ILE A 543 20.69 27.83 15.21
N ASN A 544 21.62 26.88 15.14
CA ASN A 544 22.63 26.85 14.08
C ASN A 544 21.97 26.55 12.72
N ILE A 545 22.36 27.31 11.71
CA ILE A 545 21.91 27.12 10.33
C ILE A 545 23.08 27.03 9.37
N GLU A 546 22.84 26.39 8.24
CA GLU A 546 23.77 26.38 7.12
C GLU A 546 23.04 26.55 5.79
N ILE A 547 23.67 27.23 4.84
CA ILE A 547 23.12 27.41 3.49
C ILE A 547 24.08 26.76 2.49
N ILE A 548 23.60 25.76 1.77
CA ILE A 548 24.36 25.03 0.76
C ILE A 548 23.74 25.24 -0.63
N LYS A 549 24.49 24.92 -1.69
CA LYS A 549 23.95 24.90 -3.05
C LYS A 549 23.10 23.66 -3.28
N THR A 550 21.98 23.83 -3.97
CA THR A 550 21.12 22.73 -4.41
C THR A 550 21.87 21.80 -5.36
N PHE A 551 21.66 20.49 -5.20
CA PHE A 551 22.24 19.50 -6.10
C PHE A 551 21.25 19.11 -7.20
N LEU A 552 21.52 19.51 -8.44
CA LEU A 552 20.65 19.21 -9.58
C LEU A 552 20.94 17.84 -10.23
N GLY A 553 22.13 17.27 -9.96
CA GLY A 553 22.52 15.93 -10.40
C GLY A 553 22.74 15.82 -11.91
N GLY A 554 22.53 14.62 -12.46
CA GLY A 554 22.69 14.36 -13.90
C GLY A 554 21.68 15.11 -14.79
N ASN A 555 20.53 15.48 -14.21
CA ASN A 555 19.40 16.05 -14.93
C ASN A 555 19.46 17.58 -15.07
N GLU A 556 20.58 18.20 -14.69
CA GLU A 556 20.76 19.65 -14.65
C GLU A 556 20.38 20.34 -15.98
N GLN A 557 20.70 19.73 -17.13
CA GLN A 557 20.35 20.26 -18.46
C GLN A 557 18.84 20.20 -18.78
N ILE A 558 18.12 19.24 -18.20
CA ILE A 558 16.66 19.09 -18.34
C ILE A 558 15.94 20.11 -17.46
N ILE A 559 16.54 20.36 -16.30
CA ILE A 559 15.96 21.11 -15.20
C ILE A 559 16.20 22.62 -15.33
N ASN A 560 17.30 23.06 -15.96
CA ASN A 560 17.63 24.48 -16.13
C ASN A 560 16.61 25.28 -16.98
N ASN A 561 15.67 24.61 -17.65
CA ASN A 561 14.58 25.28 -18.36
C ASN A 561 13.36 25.61 -17.46
N SER A 562 13.36 25.19 -16.18
CA SER A 562 12.32 25.57 -15.22
C SER A 562 12.86 26.64 -14.26
N GLU A 563 12.36 27.88 -14.38
CA GLU A 563 12.66 29.01 -13.47
C GLU A 563 12.23 28.76 -12.00
N SER A 564 11.72 27.57 -11.67
CA SER A 564 11.07 27.24 -10.39
C SER A 564 11.97 26.58 -9.35
N ILE A 565 13.17 26.10 -9.71
CA ILE A 565 14.03 25.36 -8.76
C ILE A 565 14.95 26.30 -8.00
N SER A 566 14.94 26.14 -6.69
CA SER A 566 15.73 26.97 -5.78
C SER A 566 17.22 26.63 -5.88
N PRO A 567 18.11 27.63 -6.08
CA PRO A 567 19.56 27.41 -6.20
C PRO A 567 20.26 27.10 -4.86
N TYR A 568 19.61 27.38 -3.74
CA TYR A 568 20.15 27.14 -2.40
C TYR A 568 19.19 26.33 -1.54
N GLU A 569 19.74 25.72 -0.50
CA GLU A 569 18.99 25.00 0.52
C GLU A 569 19.48 25.46 1.91
N LEU A 570 18.54 25.80 2.78
CA LEU A 570 18.75 26.12 4.19
C LEU A 570 18.59 24.86 5.05
N LEU A 571 19.58 24.61 5.89
CA LEU A 571 19.64 23.45 6.78
C LEU A 571 19.60 23.90 8.23
N PHE A 572 18.83 23.18 9.04
CA PHE A 572 18.84 23.27 10.50
C PHE A 572 18.27 21.98 11.12
N GLU A 573 18.61 21.73 12.38
CA GLU A 573 18.06 20.62 13.14
C GLU A 573 16.84 21.09 13.96
N ALA A 574 15.79 20.26 13.97
CA ALA A 574 14.58 20.52 14.70
C ALA A 574 14.20 19.33 15.58
N GLN A 575 13.79 19.61 16.81
CA GLN A 575 13.11 18.67 17.68
C GLN A 575 11.60 18.94 17.60
N ILE A 576 10.82 17.87 17.45
CA ILE A 576 9.36 17.96 17.31
C ILE A 576 8.73 16.92 18.26
N PRO A 577 7.87 17.34 19.20
CA PRO A 577 7.28 16.45 20.19
C PRO A 577 6.36 15.40 19.54
N PRO A 578 6.07 14.28 20.24
CA PRO A 578 5.20 13.25 19.70
C PRO A 578 3.76 13.75 19.48
N LEU A 579 3.13 13.25 18.41
CA LEU A 579 1.74 13.53 18.02
C LEU A 579 1.40 15.01 18.09
N GLY A 580 2.22 15.84 17.45
CA GLY A 580 2.20 17.27 17.72
C GLY A 580 2.94 18.13 16.72
N PHE A 581 3.30 19.34 17.15
CA PHE A 581 4.04 20.28 16.33
C PHE A 581 4.97 21.17 17.14
N SER A 582 5.96 21.74 16.46
CA SER A 582 6.82 22.81 16.96
C SER A 582 6.88 23.96 15.96
N THR A 583 6.92 25.19 16.49
CA THR A 583 7.02 26.43 15.72
C THR A 583 8.43 27.01 15.84
N TYR A 584 9.10 27.15 14.70
CA TYR A 584 10.36 27.87 14.55
C TYR A 584 10.10 29.21 13.84
N PHE A 585 10.95 30.20 14.04
CA PHE A 585 10.80 31.52 13.43
C PHE A 585 11.99 31.86 12.56
N MET A 586 11.75 32.12 11.27
CA MET A 586 12.74 32.63 10.33
C MET A 586 12.68 34.15 10.28
N LEU A 587 13.83 34.77 10.56
CA LEU A 587 14.04 36.21 10.48
C LEU A 587 14.91 36.53 9.27
N ILE A 588 14.38 37.32 8.35
CA ILE A 588 15.08 37.75 7.13
C ILE A 588 15.31 39.25 7.22
N ASN A 589 16.57 39.68 7.25
CA ASN A 589 16.89 41.10 7.16
C ASN A 589 17.17 41.48 5.69
N THR A 590 16.25 42.23 5.08
CA THR A 590 16.40 42.78 3.73
C THR A 590 16.93 44.21 3.72
N ASN A 591 17.08 44.85 4.89
CA ASN A 591 17.47 46.25 5.04
C ASN A 591 18.89 46.39 5.60
N LEU A 592 19.88 46.24 4.73
CA LEU A 592 21.15 46.95 4.86
C LEU A 592 21.38 47.77 3.59
N LYS A 593 21.01 49.05 3.64
CA LYS A 593 21.79 50.02 2.87
C LYS A 593 23.22 49.88 3.37
N ILE A 594 24.15 49.64 2.45
CA ILE A 594 25.58 49.59 2.72
C ILE A 594 25.99 50.93 3.33
N ASN A 595 25.99 51.02 4.66
CA ASN A 595 26.76 52.03 5.36
C ASN A 595 28.16 51.44 5.50
N ASN A 596 29.04 51.91 4.61
CA ASN A 596 30.48 51.76 4.74
C ASN A 596 30.93 52.49 6.01
N GLU A 597 30.82 51.86 7.18
CA GLU A 597 31.60 52.21 8.38
C GLU A 597 31.35 51.16 9.47
N GLY A 598 32.36 50.33 9.74
CA GLY A 598 32.27 49.24 10.70
C GLY A 598 33.34 48.18 10.47
N ILE A 599 34.61 48.57 10.58
CA ILE A 599 35.75 47.65 10.59
C ILE A 599 35.68 46.84 11.89
N LEU A 600 35.13 45.62 11.84
CA LEU A 600 35.34 44.59 12.86
C LEU A 600 35.65 43.24 12.19
N ASN A 601 36.93 42.88 12.26
CA ASN A 601 37.55 41.55 12.13
C ASN A 601 37.07 40.58 11.03
N LYS A 602 37.43 40.90 9.78
CA LYS A 602 37.49 39.96 8.63
C LYS A 602 38.48 38.78 8.80
N LYS A 603 39.19 38.65 9.94
CA LYS A 603 40.17 37.56 10.18
C LYS A 603 39.61 36.33 10.88
N GLU A 604 38.49 36.41 11.60
CA GLU A 604 37.93 35.23 12.31
C GLU A 604 36.87 34.48 11.51
N ILE A 605 36.11 35.16 10.63
CA ILE A 605 35.08 34.52 9.80
C ILE A 605 35.68 33.66 8.67
N LYS A 606 36.91 33.97 8.21
CA LYS A 606 37.63 33.14 7.24
C LYS A 606 38.10 31.79 7.80
N LYS A 607 38.02 31.56 9.12
CA LYS A 607 38.40 30.29 9.76
C LYS A 607 37.23 29.32 10.02
N ARG A 608 35.97 29.71 9.74
CA ARG A 608 34.78 28.87 10.04
C ARG A 608 33.89 28.50 8.85
N GLN A 609 34.17 28.98 7.64
CA GLN A 609 33.54 28.47 6.41
C GLN A 609 34.53 27.57 5.67
N LYS A 610 34.48 26.25 5.89
CA LYS A 610 35.09 25.31 4.95
C LYS A 610 34.35 25.48 3.61
N LYS A 611 35.08 25.95 2.60
CA LYS A 611 34.62 26.04 1.22
C LYS A 611 34.12 24.66 0.77
N SER A 612 33.07 24.63 -0.05
CA SER A 612 32.80 23.49 -0.92
C SER A 612 34.00 23.32 -1.84
N GLU A 613 34.89 22.39 -1.52
CA GLU A 613 36.04 22.05 -2.35
C GLU A 613 35.61 20.98 -3.36
N GLN A 614 35.89 21.20 -4.66
CA GLN A 614 36.00 20.10 -5.60
C GLN A 614 37.28 19.36 -5.24
N ILE A 615 37.17 18.37 -4.35
CA ILE A 615 38.30 17.55 -3.92
C ILE A 615 38.67 16.61 -5.08
N GLN A 616 39.98 16.47 -5.35
CA GLN A 616 40.50 15.45 -6.27
C GLN A 616 40.00 14.06 -5.83
N LYS A 617 39.70 13.16 -6.78
CA LYS A 617 39.09 11.83 -6.55
C LYS A 617 39.80 10.91 -5.55
N ASN A 618 41.01 11.27 -5.10
CA ASN A 618 41.83 10.44 -4.23
C ASN A 618 41.61 10.88 -2.77
N ASN A 619 40.92 10.06 -1.98
CA ASN A 619 40.61 10.20 -0.55
C ASN A 619 39.36 11.05 -0.20
N VAL A 620 38.19 10.62 -0.68
CA VAL A 620 36.90 11.13 -0.18
C VAL A 620 36.46 10.28 1.00
N GLU A 621 36.28 10.91 2.16
CA GLU A 621 35.75 10.28 3.38
C GLU A 621 34.71 11.18 4.02
N ILE A 622 33.65 10.61 4.60
CA ILE A 622 32.69 11.32 5.48
C ILE A 622 32.44 10.53 6.75
N GLU A 623 32.11 11.20 7.84
CA GLU A 623 31.93 10.56 9.15
C GLU A 623 30.82 11.21 10.00
N ASN A 624 30.23 10.44 10.91
CA ASN A 624 29.39 10.91 12.01
C ASN A 624 29.75 10.15 13.31
N ASN A 625 28.90 10.20 14.33
CA ASN A 625 29.13 9.53 15.61
C ASN A 625 29.06 7.98 15.53
N PHE A 626 28.61 7.43 14.40
CA PHE A 626 28.28 6.01 14.21
C PHE A 626 29.16 5.35 13.15
N PHE A 627 29.36 6.00 12.02
CA PHE A 627 30.02 5.47 10.84
C PHE A 627 31.06 6.42 10.27
N SER A 628 32.13 5.84 9.71
CA SER A 628 33.04 6.51 8.77
C SER A 628 32.96 5.79 7.43
N LEU A 629 32.75 6.54 6.35
CA LEU A 629 32.60 6.05 4.98
C LEU A 629 33.79 6.49 4.15
N SER A 630 34.43 5.56 3.44
CA SER A 630 35.48 5.87 2.48
C SER A 630 35.05 5.52 1.06
N PHE A 631 35.53 6.31 0.10
CA PHE A 631 35.20 6.19 -1.31
C PHE A 631 36.46 5.96 -2.12
N ASN A 632 36.39 5.04 -3.08
CA ASN A 632 37.53 4.70 -3.92
C ASN A 632 37.81 5.76 -5.00
N ASN A 633 38.88 5.57 -5.77
CA ASN A 633 39.29 6.49 -6.84
C ASN A 633 38.27 6.63 -7.98
N HIS A 634 37.28 5.72 -8.07
CA HIS A 634 36.16 5.80 -9.01
C HIS A 634 34.97 6.59 -8.44
N GLY A 635 35.03 6.95 -7.16
CA GLY A 635 34.01 7.70 -6.44
C GLY A 635 32.93 6.86 -5.79
N LEU A 636 33.05 5.54 -5.84
CA LEU A 636 32.06 4.61 -5.28
C LEU A 636 32.36 4.40 -3.80
N LEU A 637 31.31 4.16 -3.02
CA LEU A 637 31.45 3.72 -1.64
C LEU A 637 32.23 2.40 -1.63
N ASP A 638 33.24 2.33 -0.78
CA ASP A 638 34.23 1.26 -0.78
C ASP A 638 34.36 0.59 0.60
N GLU A 639 34.21 1.37 1.67
CA GLU A 639 34.32 0.89 3.04
C GLU A 639 33.37 1.63 3.99
N VAL A 640 32.80 0.89 4.95
CA VAL A 640 32.01 1.40 6.07
C VAL A 640 32.69 0.94 7.37
N LYS A 641 33.11 1.88 8.22
CA LYS A 641 33.62 1.58 9.57
C LYS A 641 32.53 1.91 10.59
N ASP A 642 32.13 0.94 11.41
CA ASP A 642 31.27 1.17 12.57
C ASP A 642 32.14 1.58 13.77
N ILE A 643 32.10 2.88 14.08
CA ILE A 643 32.92 3.52 15.10
C ILE A 643 32.53 3.03 16.50
N ARG A 644 31.26 2.68 16.71
CA ARG A 644 30.74 2.20 18.01
C ARG A 644 31.27 0.81 18.35
N ARG A 645 31.60 0.01 17.33
CA ARG A 645 31.97 -1.40 17.45
C ARG A 645 33.47 -1.60 17.27
N SER A 646 34.27 -0.83 18.00
CA SER A 646 35.74 -0.87 17.95
C SER A 646 36.29 -0.69 16.52
N ASN A 647 35.70 0.22 15.75
CA ASN A 647 36.05 0.48 14.34
C ASN A 647 35.95 -0.77 13.44
N LYS A 648 34.99 -1.66 13.72
CA LYS A 648 34.72 -2.82 12.85
C LYS A 648 34.44 -2.33 11.43
N THR A 649 35.16 -2.91 10.48
CA THR A 649 35.19 -2.43 9.09
C THR A 649 34.50 -3.41 8.17
N PHE A 650 33.63 -2.90 7.30
CA PHE A 650 32.93 -3.65 6.27
C PHE A 650 33.36 -3.11 4.90
N LYS A 651 33.87 -4.00 4.05
CA LYS A 651 34.13 -3.68 2.64
C LYS A 651 32.81 -3.66 1.89
N LEU A 652 32.14 -2.51 1.91
CA LEU A 652 30.81 -2.33 1.35
C LEU A 652 30.86 -1.52 0.07
N ASN A 653 30.39 -2.12 -1.01
CA ASN A 653 30.22 -1.46 -2.29
C ASN A 653 28.75 -1.25 -2.62
N GLN A 654 28.38 -0.03 -3.00
CA GLN A 654 27.07 0.28 -3.59
C GLN A 654 27.24 0.79 -5.02
N GLN A 655 26.50 0.20 -5.95
CA GLN A 655 26.53 0.52 -7.37
C GLN A 655 25.14 0.40 -8.01
N PHE A 656 24.94 1.12 -9.13
CA PHE A 656 23.76 0.98 -9.97
C PHE A 656 24.04 0.03 -11.15
N PHE A 657 23.04 -0.77 -11.49
CA PHE A 657 23.04 -1.65 -12.67
C PHE A 657 21.68 -1.56 -13.36
N TYR A 658 21.54 -2.23 -14.50
CA TYR A 658 20.24 -2.42 -15.13
C TYR A 658 20.11 -3.79 -15.77
N TYR A 659 18.89 -4.32 -15.77
CA TYR A 659 18.52 -5.43 -16.65
C TYR A 659 17.99 -4.86 -17.97
N LYS A 660 18.33 -5.52 -19.07
CA LYS A 660 17.62 -5.35 -20.35
C LYS A 660 16.38 -6.23 -20.29
N GLY A 661 15.19 -5.70 -20.53
CA GLY A 661 13.97 -6.51 -20.57
C GLY A 661 13.83 -7.27 -21.90
N MET A 662 13.28 -8.48 -21.87
CA MET A 662 12.94 -9.24 -23.07
C MET A 662 11.85 -8.52 -23.87
N GLY A 663 12.01 -8.48 -25.20
CA GLY A 663 11.00 -7.98 -26.13
C GLY A 663 9.90 -9.01 -26.40
N ASN A 664 8.90 -8.62 -27.19
CA ASN A 664 7.76 -9.48 -27.54
C ASN A 664 8.05 -10.49 -28.66
N LYS A 665 9.21 -10.40 -29.31
CA LYS A 665 9.68 -11.33 -30.35
C LYS A 665 11.10 -11.79 -30.06
N ASP A 666 11.43 -13.02 -30.43
CA ASP A 666 12.80 -13.50 -30.46
C ASP A 666 13.54 -13.07 -31.74
N LEU A 667 14.78 -13.54 -31.93
CA LEU A 667 15.61 -13.21 -33.10
C LEU A 667 15.04 -13.78 -34.41
N ASP A 668 14.24 -14.84 -34.34
CA ASP A 668 13.59 -15.51 -35.47
C ASP A 668 12.18 -14.96 -35.74
N GLY A 669 11.71 -14.02 -34.91
CA GLY A 669 10.43 -13.32 -35.05
C GLY A 669 9.24 -14.01 -34.36
N HIS A 670 9.46 -15.08 -33.58
CA HIS A 670 8.42 -15.75 -32.81
C HIS A 670 8.02 -14.97 -31.57
N TYR A 671 6.73 -14.96 -31.26
CA TYR A 671 6.22 -14.29 -30.06
C TYR A 671 6.73 -14.97 -28.80
N GLN A 672 7.21 -14.16 -27.86
CA GLN A 672 7.65 -14.60 -26.56
C GLN A 672 7.18 -13.65 -25.46
N GLN A 673 7.17 -14.14 -24.21
CA GLN A 673 6.81 -13.33 -23.06
C GLN A 673 7.75 -12.12 -22.95
N ALA A 674 7.22 -10.90 -23.03
CA ALA A 674 7.99 -9.68 -22.83
C ALA A 674 8.07 -9.30 -21.34
N SER A 675 9.07 -8.49 -20.97
CA SER A 675 8.98 -7.65 -19.76
C SER A 675 7.93 -6.54 -20.00
N GLY A 676 7.09 -6.29 -19.01
CA GLY A 676 6.03 -5.27 -19.10
C GLY A 676 5.59 -4.77 -17.73
N ALA A 677 4.33 -4.36 -17.60
CA ALA A 677 3.79 -3.81 -16.37
C ALA A 677 3.76 -4.84 -15.23
N TYR A 678 3.42 -6.09 -15.53
CA TYR A 678 3.33 -7.22 -14.59
C TYR A 678 4.65 -7.99 -14.51
N ILE A 679 5.16 -8.37 -15.69
CA ILE A 679 6.24 -9.35 -15.82
C ILE A 679 7.62 -8.67 -15.76
N PHE A 680 8.51 -9.28 -14.99
CA PHE A 680 9.95 -9.06 -15.09
C PHE A 680 10.57 -10.27 -15.75
N ARG A 681 11.06 -10.10 -16.98
CA ARG A 681 11.76 -11.13 -17.75
C ARG A 681 13.04 -10.52 -18.35
N PRO A 682 14.17 -10.58 -17.63
CA PRO A 682 15.42 -10.01 -18.11
C PRO A 682 15.97 -10.82 -19.28
N ASN A 683 16.58 -10.12 -20.25
CA ASN A 683 17.36 -10.69 -21.33
C ASN A 683 18.76 -11.04 -20.82
N GLY A 684 18.85 -12.17 -20.12
CA GLY A 684 20.04 -12.64 -19.42
C GLY A 684 19.86 -12.68 -17.91
N SER A 685 20.69 -13.47 -17.23
CA SER A 685 20.58 -13.68 -15.78
C SER A 685 21.30 -12.63 -14.93
N GLU A 686 22.26 -11.91 -15.53
CA GLU A 686 23.09 -10.92 -14.83
C GLU A 686 22.76 -9.51 -15.29
N PRO A 687 22.67 -8.53 -14.36
CA PRO A 687 22.44 -7.15 -14.72
C PRO A 687 23.73 -6.51 -15.26
N GLN A 688 23.57 -5.53 -16.16
CA GLN A 688 24.68 -4.81 -16.78
C GLN A 688 25.10 -3.59 -15.95
N PRO A 689 26.40 -3.34 -15.75
CA PRO A 689 26.87 -2.13 -15.11
C PRO A 689 26.66 -0.92 -16.04
N PHE A 690 26.59 0.28 -15.45
CA PHE A 690 26.72 1.51 -16.24
C PHE A 690 28.18 1.77 -16.60
N GLU A 691 28.46 2.08 -17.86
CA GLU A 691 29.82 2.30 -18.36
C GLU A 691 30.48 3.57 -17.77
N GLY A 692 31.76 3.44 -17.40
CA GLY A 692 32.64 4.55 -17.03
C GLY A 692 32.66 4.89 -15.52
N PRO A 693 33.65 5.67 -15.06
CA PRO A 693 33.69 6.15 -13.69
C PRO A 693 32.60 7.19 -13.42
N ILE A 694 32.29 7.44 -12.15
CA ILE A 694 31.38 8.52 -11.75
C ILE A 694 31.86 9.84 -12.38
N ARG A 695 30.94 10.52 -13.09
CA ARG A 695 31.23 11.72 -13.88
C ARG A 695 31.61 12.90 -13.00
N ASN A 696 30.91 13.08 -11.90
CA ASN A 696 31.15 14.19 -10.97
C ASN A 696 30.86 13.78 -9.53
N ILE A 697 31.68 14.26 -8.60
CA ILE A 697 31.55 14.04 -7.16
C ILE A 697 31.66 15.39 -6.46
N GLN A 698 30.75 15.67 -5.53
CA GLN A 698 30.84 16.82 -4.64
C GLN A 698 30.76 16.33 -3.19
N VAL A 699 31.63 16.86 -2.33
CA VAL A 699 31.65 16.52 -0.91
C VAL A 699 31.25 17.76 -0.12
N ILE A 700 30.23 17.60 0.72
CA ILE A 700 29.81 18.62 1.68
C ILE A 700 30.13 18.07 3.07
N LYS A 701 30.96 18.80 3.82
CA LYS A 701 31.23 18.53 5.24
C LYS A 701 30.79 19.73 6.05
N SER A 702 29.72 19.55 6.80
CA SER A 702 29.11 20.59 7.61
C SER A 702 28.81 20.07 9.01
N LEU A 703 28.38 20.94 9.92
CA LEU A 703 28.04 20.53 11.29
C LEU A 703 26.70 19.79 11.35
N LEU A 704 25.81 20.04 10.38
CA LEU A 704 24.47 19.45 10.31
C LEU A 704 24.43 18.18 9.44
N VAL A 705 25.32 18.07 8.45
CA VAL A 705 25.36 16.92 7.55
C VAL A 705 26.74 16.74 6.93
N GLN A 706 27.12 15.49 6.71
CA GLN A 706 28.16 15.17 5.73
C GLN A 706 27.53 14.40 4.58
N GLU A 707 27.71 14.86 3.34
CA GLU A 707 27.14 14.21 2.17
C GLU A 707 28.11 14.13 0.99
N VAL A 708 28.09 12.99 0.30
CA VAL A 708 28.75 12.77 -0.98
C VAL A 708 27.70 12.72 -2.06
N ARG A 709 27.79 13.66 -3.01
CA ARG A 709 26.87 13.79 -4.14
C ARG A 709 27.54 13.24 -5.39
N GLN A 710 26.92 12.25 -6.03
CA GLN A 710 27.43 11.55 -7.20
C GLN A 710 26.53 11.84 -8.41
N THR A 711 27.13 12.27 -9.51
CA THR A 711 26.51 12.23 -10.84
C THR A 711 27.06 11.01 -11.57
N ILE A 712 26.28 9.93 -11.63
CA ILE A 712 26.70 8.65 -12.20
C ILE A 712 26.71 8.77 -13.73
N ASN A 713 25.58 9.19 -14.31
CA ASN A 713 25.44 9.42 -15.74
C ASN A 713 24.42 10.58 -15.98
N PRO A 714 24.04 10.94 -17.22
CA PRO A 714 23.11 12.05 -17.48
C PRO A 714 21.71 11.91 -16.87
N TRP A 715 21.33 10.73 -16.41
CA TRP A 715 19.98 10.43 -15.94
C TRP A 715 19.97 9.64 -14.63
N ILE A 716 21.13 9.44 -13.99
CA ILE A 716 21.28 8.84 -12.66
C ILE A 716 22.17 9.73 -11.81
N SER A 717 21.66 10.11 -10.64
CA SER A 717 22.42 10.77 -9.59
C SER A 717 22.01 10.28 -8.21
N GLN A 718 22.93 10.40 -7.25
CA GLN A 718 22.72 9.94 -5.89
C GLN A 718 23.36 10.89 -4.88
N ILE A 719 22.79 10.95 -3.68
CA ILE A 719 23.39 11.60 -2.52
C ILE A 719 23.48 10.57 -1.40
N ILE A 720 24.67 10.38 -0.85
CA ILE A 720 24.96 9.50 0.28
C ILE A 720 25.20 10.40 1.49
N ARG A 721 24.41 10.26 2.55
CA ARG A 721 24.41 11.18 3.70
C ARG A 721 24.66 10.47 5.03
N LEU A 722 25.40 11.18 5.88
CA LEU A 722 25.49 10.94 7.30
C LEU A 722 25.00 12.17 8.06
N PHE A 723 24.07 11.94 9.00
CA PHE A 723 23.65 12.94 9.96
C PHE A 723 24.36 12.69 11.30
N PRO A 724 24.76 13.73 12.06
CA PRO A 724 25.58 13.58 13.28
C PRO A 724 25.10 12.50 14.25
N ASN A 725 23.79 12.48 14.53
CA ASN A 725 23.19 11.64 15.58
C ASN A 725 22.33 10.49 15.05
N LYS A 726 22.51 10.06 13.78
CA LYS A 726 21.68 9.00 13.18
C LYS A 726 22.49 7.72 12.94
N PRO A 727 22.02 6.55 13.42
CA PRO A 727 22.71 5.26 13.27
C PRO A 727 22.45 4.60 11.92
N PHE A 728 22.25 5.37 10.85
CA PHE A 728 22.03 4.84 9.50
C PHE A 728 22.78 5.67 8.44
N ILE A 729 22.93 5.09 7.25
CA ILE A 729 23.43 5.77 6.05
C ILE A 729 22.24 6.01 5.12
N GLU A 730 21.95 7.26 4.76
CA GLU A 730 20.85 7.59 3.83
C GLU A 730 21.38 7.64 2.39
N PHE A 731 20.71 6.95 1.48
CA PHE A 731 20.96 6.99 0.04
C PHE A 731 19.74 7.59 -0.66
N GLN A 732 19.84 8.83 -1.11
CA GLN A 732 18.82 9.46 -1.97
C GLN A 732 19.21 9.29 -3.43
N TRP A 733 18.37 8.61 -4.22
CA TRP A 733 18.61 8.36 -5.65
C TRP A 733 17.62 9.14 -6.51
N LYS A 734 18.06 9.55 -7.70
CA LYS A 734 17.24 10.21 -8.73
C LYS A 734 17.56 9.59 -10.08
N ILE A 735 16.56 8.97 -10.71
CA ILE A 735 16.69 8.15 -11.93
C ILE A 735 15.68 8.61 -12.97
N GLY A 736 16.16 8.81 -14.19
CA GLY A 736 15.37 9.16 -15.37
C GLY A 736 15.72 10.53 -15.94
N PRO A 737 15.27 10.86 -17.16
CA PRO A 737 14.44 10.02 -18.03
C PRO A 737 15.23 8.80 -18.53
N LEU A 738 14.66 7.60 -18.37
CA LEU A 738 15.29 6.39 -18.91
C LEU A 738 15.32 6.49 -20.44
N PRO A 739 16.45 6.22 -21.11
CA PRO A 739 16.60 6.52 -22.52
C PRO A 739 15.64 5.68 -23.38
N LYS A 740 15.04 6.32 -24.38
CA LYS A 740 14.26 5.65 -25.44
C LYS A 740 15.04 5.76 -26.74
N ASN A 741 15.66 4.66 -27.17
CA ASN A 741 16.35 4.62 -28.46
C ASN A 741 15.30 4.53 -29.58
N LYS A 742 15.40 5.41 -30.58
CA LYS A 742 14.45 5.51 -31.70
C LYS A 742 14.57 4.38 -32.71
N THR A 743 15.73 3.71 -32.79
CA THR A 743 15.98 2.64 -33.77
C THR A 743 15.80 1.24 -33.18
N LEU A 744 16.07 1.04 -31.89
CA LEU A 744 15.88 -0.22 -31.19
C LEU A 744 15.22 0.03 -29.82
N LEU A 745 13.98 -0.42 -29.66
CA LEU A 745 13.24 -0.28 -28.40
C LEU A 745 13.71 -1.34 -27.40
N GLU A 746 14.70 -0.98 -26.57
CA GLU A 746 15.20 -1.83 -25.49
C GLU A 746 14.58 -1.42 -24.15
N SER A 747 13.87 -2.34 -23.49
CA SER A 747 13.37 -2.13 -22.13
C SER A 747 14.54 -2.05 -21.12
N ILE A 748 14.49 -1.10 -20.19
CA ILE A 748 15.55 -0.89 -19.18
C ILE A 748 14.94 -0.92 -17.78
N GLU A 749 15.53 -1.73 -16.90
CA GLU A 749 15.05 -1.95 -15.54
C GLU A 749 16.21 -1.71 -14.57
N VAL A 750 16.25 -0.53 -13.94
CA VAL A 750 17.37 -0.04 -13.15
C VAL A 750 17.31 -0.55 -11.71
N ILE A 751 18.44 -1.06 -11.23
CA ILE A 751 18.61 -1.57 -9.87
C ILE A 751 19.73 -0.82 -9.14
N THR A 752 19.66 -0.81 -7.81
CA THR A 752 20.82 -0.54 -6.94
C THR A 752 21.22 -1.83 -6.23
N LYS A 753 22.53 -2.05 -6.10
CA LYS A 753 23.11 -3.25 -5.49
C LYS A 753 24.05 -2.86 -4.36
N TYR A 754 23.80 -3.39 -3.17
CA TYR A 754 24.63 -3.26 -1.97
C TYR A 754 25.36 -4.58 -1.73
N THR A 755 26.68 -4.56 -1.67
CA THR A 755 27.53 -5.76 -1.51
C THR A 755 28.48 -5.57 -0.34
N ILE A 756 28.49 -6.50 0.62
CA ILE A 756 29.56 -6.61 1.61
C ILE A 756 30.44 -7.81 1.23
N GLU A 757 31.71 -7.55 0.90
CA GLU A 757 32.64 -8.63 0.53
C GLU A 757 32.87 -9.59 1.70
N GLY A 758 32.79 -10.90 1.42
CA GLY A 758 32.98 -11.95 2.43
C GLY A 758 31.81 -12.17 3.39
N PHE A 759 30.70 -11.43 3.27
CA PHE A 759 29.52 -11.59 4.11
C PHE A 759 28.71 -12.84 3.71
N LYS A 760 28.70 -13.86 4.58
CA LYS A 760 28.17 -15.19 4.25
C LYS A 760 26.70 -15.34 4.63
N SER A 761 25.81 -14.82 3.79
CA SER A 761 24.36 -14.95 3.99
C SER A 761 23.77 -16.34 3.71
N SER A 762 24.57 -17.27 3.18
CA SER A 762 24.21 -18.68 3.01
C SER A 762 22.93 -18.85 2.19
N GLN A 763 22.79 -18.07 1.11
CA GLN A 763 21.61 -18.00 0.24
C GLN A 763 20.31 -17.56 0.92
N VAL A 764 20.34 -17.11 2.18
CA VAL A 764 19.17 -16.68 2.94
C VAL A 764 19.09 -15.16 3.00
N PHE A 765 17.89 -14.64 2.80
CA PHE A 765 17.56 -13.23 2.98
C PHE A 765 16.13 -13.11 3.51
N TRP A 766 15.74 -11.92 3.94
CA TRP A 766 14.42 -11.68 4.54
C TRP A 766 13.77 -10.47 3.90
N THR A 767 12.47 -10.58 3.59
CA THR A 767 11.66 -9.44 3.11
C THR A 767 10.41 -9.30 3.95
N ASP A 768 9.93 -8.07 4.13
CA ASP A 768 8.67 -7.84 4.83
C ASP A 768 7.46 -8.38 4.05
N ALA A 769 6.39 -8.71 4.77
CA ALA A 769 5.05 -8.91 4.25
C ALA A 769 4.23 -7.65 4.58
N ASN A 770 3.91 -6.87 3.55
CA ASN A 770 3.14 -5.62 3.63
C ASN A 770 3.69 -4.58 4.63
N GLY A 771 4.98 -4.61 4.95
CA GLY A 771 5.62 -3.70 5.91
C GLY A 771 5.70 -4.22 7.36
N ARG A 772 5.07 -5.36 7.67
CA ARG A 772 4.91 -5.82 9.06
C ARG A 772 5.71 -7.09 9.38
N GLN A 773 5.18 -8.27 9.09
CA GLN A 773 5.87 -9.54 9.37
C GLN A 773 7.10 -9.70 8.48
N MET A 774 8.07 -10.47 8.94
CA MET A 774 9.26 -10.79 8.15
C MET A 774 9.19 -12.23 7.64
N ILE A 775 9.46 -12.41 6.35
CA ILE A 775 9.42 -13.69 5.67
C ILE A 775 10.84 -14.09 5.26
N LYS A 776 11.27 -15.26 5.75
CA LYS A 776 12.52 -15.88 5.32
C LYS A 776 12.41 -16.30 3.85
N ARG A 777 13.40 -15.89 3.07
CA ARG A 777 13.59 -16.25 1.67
C ARG A 777 14.87 -17.03 1.52
N LYS A 778 14.86 -18.03 0.64
CA LYS A 778 16.04 -18.76 0.21
C LYS A 778 16.18 -18.57 -1.29
N ARG A 779 17.36 -18.18 -1.75
CA ARG A 779 17.65 -18.07 -3.17
C ARG A 779 17.52 -19.45 -3.82
N ASN A 780 16.86 -19.52 -4.97
CA ASN A 780 16.63 -20.74 -5.75
C ASN A 780 15.90 -21.84 -4.97
N ASP A 781 14.91 -21.46 -4.15
CA ASP A 781 14.24 -22.36 -3.21
C ASP A 781 13.31 -23.38 -3.90
N PRO A 782 13.64 -24.69 -3.87
CA PRO A 782 12.76 -25.73 -4.42
C PRO A 782 11.43 -25.84 -3.68
N GLU A 783 11.36 -25.47 -2.39
CA GLU A 783 10.11 -25.47 -1.61
C GLU A 783 9.12 -24.40 -2.11
N ARG A 784 9.62 -23.41 -2.84
CA ARG A 784 8.83 -22.39 -3.56
C ARG A 784 8.73 -22.66 -5.06
N PHE A 785 8.97 -23.92 -5.46
CA PHE A 785 8.82 -24.40 -6.83
C PHE A 785 9.74 -23.74 -7.87
N TYR A 786 10.85 -23.14 -7.43
CA TYR A 786 11.87 -22.58 -8.32
C TYR A 786 12.55 -23.67 -9.16
N GLU A 787 12.80 -23.40 -10.45
CA GLU A 787 13.37 -24.38 -11.39
C GLU A 787 14.52 -23.87 -12.26
N GLY A 788 15.02 -22.66 -12.02
CA GLY A 788 16.16 -22.12 -12.77
C GLY A 788 15.84 -21.46 -14.11
N SER A 789 14.56 -21.36 -14.50
CA SER A 789 14.16 -20.75 -15.78
C SER A 789 14.41 -19.24 -15.84
N GLU A 790 14.19 -18.55 -14.73
CA GLU A 790 14.40 -17.11 -14.59
C GLU A 790 15.19 -16.81 -13.30
N PRO A 791 16.55 -16.88 -13.33
CA PRO A 791 17.37 -16.81 -12.12
C PRO A 791 17.29 -15.50 -11.33
N ALA A 792 17.05 -14.38 -11.99
CA ALA A 792 16.75 -13.13 -11.32
C ALA A 792 15.27 -13.06 -10.93
N ALA A 793 14.35 -13.08 -11.91
CA ALA A 793 12.93 -12.80 -11.66
C ALA A 793 12.25 -13.76 -10.68
N GLY A 794 12.65 -15.05 -10.65
CA GLY A 794 12.12 -16.04 -9.70
C GLY A 794 12.62 -15.87 -8.26
N ASN A 795 13.57 -14.98 -8.00
CA ASN A 795 14.12 -14.65 -6.68
C ASN A 795 13.77 -13.23 -6.22
N TYR A 796 13.00 -12.49 -7.00
CA TYR A 796 12.49 -11.17 -6.62
C TYR A 796 11.25 -11.31 -5.74
N PHE A 797 11.20 -10.52 -4.66
CA PHE A 797 10.09 -10.45 -3.71
C PHE A 797 9.69 -9.01 -3.46
N PRO A 798 8.44 -8.75 -3.03
CA PRO A 798 8.03 -7.41 -2.64
C PRO A 798 8.76 -6.96 -1.36
N VAL A 799 9.10 -5.68 -1.33
CA VAL A 799 9.71 -4.98 -0.20
C VAL A 799 8.93 -3.67 0.00
N ASN A 800 8.09 -3.60 1.03
CA ASN A 800 7.29 -2.40 1.34
C ASN A 800 7.90 -1.53 2.43
N SER A 801 8.85 -2.08 3.20
CA SER A 801 9.52 -1.38 4.28
C SER A 801 10.99 -1.74 4.41
N ARG A 802 11.36 -3.03 4.28
CA ARG A 802 12.72 -3.50 4.58
C ARG A 802 13.05 -4.89 4.00
N ILE A 803 14.32 -5.04 3.67
CA ILE A 803 14.98 -6.28 3.26
C ILE A 803 16.30 -6.41 4.02
N TRP A 804 16.69 -7.62 4.41
CA TRP A 804 18.00 -7.84 5.02
C TRP A 804 18.64 -9.19 4.72
N ILE A 805 19.95 -9.25 4.97
CA ILE A 805 20.76 -10.47 5.02
C ILE A 805 21.54 -10.52 6.33
N GLU A 806 21.91 -11.72 6.75
CA GLU A 806 22.66 -11.97 8.00
C GLU A 806 23.82 -12.93 7.75
N ASP A 807 24.97 -12.70 8.36
CA ASP A 807 26.08 -13.67 8.41
C ASP A 807 26.11 -14.38 9.77
N SER A 808 27.26 -14.79 10.31
CA SER A 808 27.33 -15.36 11.66
C SER A 808 27.07 -14.34 12.78
N SER A 809 27.43 -13.07 12.60
CA SER A 809 27.49 -12.06 13.66
C SER A 809 26.66 -10.80 13.40
N ASP A 810 26.50 -10.42 12.14
CA ASP A 810 25.99 -9.11 11.73
C ASP A 810 24.80 -9.24 10.78
N ARG A 811 24.08 -8.13 10.66
CA ARG A 811 22.95 -7.95 9.75
C ARG A 811 23.18 -6.71 8.89
N MET A 812 22.90 -6.82 7.59
CA MET A 812 22.78 -5.68 6.68
C MET A 812 21.31 -5.50 6.32
N THR A 813 20.70 -4.40 6.76
CA THR A 813 19.29 -4.08 6.51
C THR A 813 19.17 -2.84 5.62
N ILE A 814 18.34 -2.92 4.58
CA ILE A 814 17.95 -1.78 3.75
C ILE A 814 16.47 -1.49 3.98
N LEU A 815 16.14 -0.26 4.36
CA LEU A 815 14.76 0.23 4.43
C LEU A 815 14.42 1.07 3.20
N THR A 816 13.14 1.04 2.78
CA THR A 816 12.65 1.71 1.57
C THR A 816 11.58 2.76 1.90
N ASP A 817 11.50 3.82 1.08
CA ASP A 817 10.47 4.87 1.21
C ASP A 817 9.15 4.53 0.50
N ARG A 818 9.13 3.41 -0.24
CA ARG A 818 8.01 2.92 -1.04
C ARG A 818 8.19 1.44 -1.35
N SER A 819 7.16 0.85 -1.92
CA SER A 819 7.17 -0.53 -2.40
C SER A 819 8.13 -0.70 -3.59
N GLN A 820 8.95 -1.75 -3.55
CA GLN A 820 9.93 -2.10 -4.58
C GLN A 820 10.04 -3.63 -4.70
N GLY A 821 10.55 -4.12 -5.83
CA GLY A 821 11.05 -5.48 -5.96
C GLY A 821 12.50 -5.60 -5.49
N GLY A 822 12.80 -6.60 -4.66
CA GLY A 822 14.15 -6.84 -4.15
C GLY A 822 14.53 -8.31 -4.03
N ALA A 823 15.84 -8.59 -4.07
CA ALA A 823 16.39 -9.93 -4.00
C ALA A 823 17.80 -9.95 -3.38
N SER A 824 18.26 -11.14 -2.99
CA SER A 824 19.68 -11.44 -2.71
C SER A 824 20.17 -12.51 -3.68
N LEU A 825 20.68 -12.08 -4.85
CA LEU A 825 21.11 -12.99 -5.92
C LEU A 825 22.51 -13.61 -5.70
N ASN A 826 23.33 -13.01 -4.83
CA ASN A 826 24.58 -13.59 -4.34
C ASN A 826 24.70 -13.40 -2.83
N ASP A 827 25.54 -14.22 -2.20
CA ASP A 827 25.83 -14.04 -0.78
C ASP A 827 26.48 -12.68 -0.52
N GLY A 828 26.08 -12.02 0.56
CA GLY A 828 26.56 -10.67 0.89
C GLY A 828 25.94 -9.55 0.05
N GLN A 829 24.99 -9.87 -0.84
CA GLN A 829 24.33 -8.91 -1.72
C GLN A 829 22.85 -8.70 -1.41
N ILE A 830 22.41 -7.44 -1.51
CA ILE A 830 21.02 -7.04 -1.65
C ILE A 830 20.89 -6.18 -2.91
N GLU A 831 19.95 -6.49 -3.78
CA GLU A 831 19.55 -5.61 -4.88
C GLU A 831 18.08 -5.20 -4.80
N LEU A 832 17.80 -3.96 -5.19
CA LEU A 832 16.47 -3.36 -5.22
C LEU A 832 16.26 -2.68 -6.58
N MET A 833 15.13 -2.98 -7.23
CA MET A 833 14.75 -2.36 -8.50
C MET A 833 14.03 -1.04 -8.24
N LEU A 834 14.54 0.02 -8.86
CA LEU A 834 14.18 1.41 -8.55
C LEU A 834 13.28 2.06 -9.61
N HIS A 835 13.52 1.74 -10.88
CA HIS A 835 12.76 2.29 -12.01
C HIS A 835 12.78 1.35 -13.20
N ARG A 836 11.71 1.33 -13.99
CA ARG A 836 11.54 0.46 -15.16
C ARG A 836 10.87 1.25 -16.27
N ARG A 837 11.34 1.06 -17.50
CA ARG A 837 10.65 1.52 -18.71
C ARG A 837 10.67 0.38 -19.72
N CYS A 838 9.49 -0.18 -19.99
CA CYS A 838 9.32 -1.32 -20.89
C CYS A 838 8.53 -0.88 -22.12
N PHE A 839 9.01 -1.23 -23.31
CA PHE A 839 8.43 -0.75 -24.58
C PHE A 839 7.47 -1.75 -25.24
N PHE A 840 7.15 -2.84 -24.55
CA PHE A 840 6.23 -3.87 -25.01
C PHE A 840 5.17 -4.12 -23.93
N ASP A 841 3.96 -4.41 -24.37
CA ASP A 841 2.93 -5.03 -23.53
C ASP A 841 3.33 -6.49 -23.25
N ASP A 842 3.11 -6.95 -22.02
CA ASP A 842 3.43 -8.30 -21.58
C ASP A 842 2.27 -9.29 -21.75
N ALA A 843 1.21 -8.90 -22.46
CA ALA A 843 0.07 -9.72 -22.87
C ALA A 843 -0.78 -10.27 -21.71
N TRP A 844 -0.92 -9.49 -20.64
CA TRP A 844 -1.76 -9.81 -19.47
C TRP A 844 -2.93 -8.84 -19.26
N GLY A 845 -3.37 -8.16 -20.34
CA GLY A 845 -4.67 -7.48 -20.40
C GLY A 845 -4.65 -5.95 -20.26
N VAL A 846 -3.56 -5.34 -19.77
CA VAL A 846 -3.46 -3.87 -19.72
C VAL A 846 -3.39 -3.25 -21.12
N GLU A 847 -2.89 -4.00 -22.10
CA GLU A 847 -2.77 -3.59 -23.51
C GLU A 847 -2.03 -2.26 -23.68
N GLU A 848 -0.98 -2.05 -22.88
CA GLU A 848 -0.17 -0.84 -22.88
C GLU A 848 1.24 -1.16 -22.35
N ALA A 849 2.26 -0.66 -23.06
CA ALA A 849 3.63 -0.75 -22.59
C ALA A 849 3.85 0.15 -21.35
N LEU A 850 4.75 -0.25 -20.44
CA LEU A 850 5.16 0.56 -19.29
C LEU A 850 6.10 1.70 -19.74
N ASP A 851 5.55 2.71 -20.42
CA ASP A 851 6.25 3.84 -21.02
C ASP A 851 5.78 5.19 -20.44
N GLU A 852 6.01 5.42 -19.14
CA GLU A 852 5.59 6.66 -18.47
C GLU A 852 6.30 7.90 -19.07
N PRO A 853 5.57 8.85 -19.69
CA PRO A 853 6.18 9.89 -20.53
C PRO A 853 6.85 11.01 -19.74
N GLY A 854 6.52 11.23 -18.46
CA GLY A 854 6.95 12.41 -17.71
C GLY A 854 6.32 13.71 -18.22
N GLU A 855 6.64 14.85 -17.60
CA GLU A 855 6.05 16.16 -17.95
C GLU A 855 6.46 16.66 -19.34
N ASP A 856 7.65 16.29 -19.81
CA ASP A 856 8.23 16.74 -21.09
C ASP A 856 8.18 15.68 -22.21
N GLY A 857 7.55 14.54 -21.95
CA GLY A 857 7.42 13.42 -22.89
C GLY A 857 8.69 12.58 -23.09
N ARG A 858 9.81 12.90 -22.44
CA ARG A 858 11.08 12.15 -22.62
C ARG A 858 11.19 10.91 -21.75
N GLY A 859 10.34 10.77 -20.74
CA GLY A 859 10.35 9.68 -19.76
C GLY A 859 10.26 10.21 -18.34
N LEU A 860 9.56 9.50 -17.45
CA LEU A 860 9.40 9.92 -16.07
C LEU A 860 10.73 9.90 -15.29
N ILE A 861 10.95 10.95 -14.49
CA ILE A 861 12.05 11.05 -13.52
C ILE A 861 11.51 10.70 -12.14
N VAL A 862 12.15 9.77 -11.46
CA VAL A 862 11.74 9.28 -10.15
C VAL A 862 12.86 9.52 -9.15
N GLN A 863 12.48 9.97 -7.95
CA GLN A 863 13.39 10.17 -6.83
C GLN A 863 12.85 9.42 -5.61
N GLY A 864 13.74 8.77 -4.87
CA GLY A 864 13.42 8.11 -3.62
C GLY A 864 14.63 7.95 -2.72
N LYS A 865 14.45 7.26 -1.60
CA LYS A 865 15.44 7.09 -0.55
C LYS A 865 15.51 5.66 -0.02
N HIS A 866 16.72 5.25 0.36
CA HIS A 866 16.98 4.07 1.18
C HIS A 866 17.75 4.44 2.44
N TRP A 867 17.58 3.64 3.48
CA TRP A 867 18.35 3.72 4.72
C TRP A 867 19.06 2.40 4.96
N LEU A 868 20.38 2.43 5.06
CA LEU A 868 21.22 1.27 5.32
C LEU A 868 21.59 1.23 6.81
N LEU A 869 21.33 0.08 7.44
CA LEU A 869 21.79 -0.28 8.77
C LEU A 869 22.76 -1.47 8.67
N ILE A 870 23.88 -1.37 9.38
CA ILE A 870 24.82 -2.49 9.60
C ILE A 870 25.05 -2.59 11.10
N ASN A 871 24.55 -3.66 11.70
CA ASN A 871 24.59 -3.85 13.15
C ASN A 871 24.62 -5.34 13.51
N GLU A 872 24.58 -5.63 14.82
CA GLU A 872 24.33 -6.99 15.30
C GLU A 872 22.91 -7.42 14.94
N LYS A 873 22.62 -8.73 15.01
CA LYS A 873 21.31 -9.30 14.65
C LYS A 873 20.21 -8.95 15.68
N ASN A 874 19.95 -7.65 15.85
CA ASN A 874 18.88 -7.12 16.68
C ASN A 874 17.83 -6.42 15.81
N VAL A 875 16.63 -6.31 16.36
CA VAL A 875 15.46 -5.69 15.72
C VAL A 875 15.23 -4.25 16.15
N GLU A 876 15.92 -3.81 17.20
CA GLU A 876 15.67 -2.59 17.96
C GLU A 876 15.95 -1.32 17.15
N GLU A 877 16.83 -1.40 16.14
CA GLU A 877 17.13 -0.27 15.26
C GLU A 877 16.17 -0.19 14.06
N HIS A 878 15.94 -1.28 13.34
CA HIS A 878 15.19 -1.24 12.08
C HIS A 878 13.67 -1.19 12.26
N ARG A 879 13.14 -1.66 13.41
CA ARG A 879 11.70 -1.65 13.68
C ARG A 879 11.20 -0.22 13.89
N PRO A 880 11.72 0.57 14.86
CA PRO A 880 11.32 1.96 15.05
C PRO A 880 11.62 2.83 13.83
N LEU A 881 12.79 2.66 13.21
CA LEU A 881 13.19 3.46 12.06
C LEU A 881 12.19 3.34 10.88
N ALA A 882 11.59 2.17 10.66
CA ALA A 882 10.58 2.02 9.61
C ALA A 882 9.31 2.84 9.88
N PHE A 883 8.92 2.99 11.15
CA PHE A 883 7.79 3.85 11.54
C PHE A 883 8.16 5.32 11.39
N ASP A 884 9.35 5.71 11.81
CA ASP A 884 9.85 7.07 11.64
C ASP A 884 9.88 7.44 10.16
N ILE A 885 10.38 6.55 9.29
CA ILE A 885 10.35 6.74 7.83
C ILE A 885 8.92 6.88 7.31
N PHE A 886 8.00 6.02 7.75
CA PHE A 886 6.59 6.10 7.34
C PHE A 886 5.94 7.42 7.73
N GLU A 887 6.11 7.88 8.97
CA GLU A 887 5.53 9.14 9.45
C GLU A 887 6.22 10.37 8.82
N GLU A 888 7.55 10.32 8.64
CA GLU A 888 8.32 11.38 7.98
C GLU A 888 8.01 11.52 6.48
N ASN A 889 7.50 10.47 5.84
CA ASN A 889 7.06 10.46 4.44
C ASN A 889 5.84 11.34 4.18
N ALA A 890 5.14 11.84 5.21
CA ALA A 890 4.06 12.80 5.03
C ALA A 890 4.60 14.12 4.39
N PRO A 891 4.12 14.51 3.19
CA PRO A 891 4.67 15.65 2.47
C PRO A 891 4.37 16.99 3.15
N GLN A 892 3.27 17.09 3.90
CA GLN A 892 2.82 18.28 4.62
C GLN A 892 3.33 18.36 6.06
N THR A 893 4.49 17.76 6.35
CA THR A 893 5.13 17.89 7.68
C THR A 893 5.75 19.26 7.94
N ILE A 894 5.80 20.13 6.92
CA ILE A 894 6.34 21.50 7.02
C ILE A 894 5.34 22.48 6.41
N ALA A 895 5.03 23.53 7.15
CA ALA A 895 4.20 24.64 6.69
C ALA A 895 4.77 26.00 7.12
N PHE A 896 4.36 27.06 6.43
CA PHE A 896 4.83 28.42 6.70
C PHE A 896 3.66 29.36 6.99
N ILE A 897 3.86 30.30 7.91
CA ILE A 897 2.93 31.39 8.20
C ILE A 897 3.67 32.73 8.05
N PRO A 898 3.25 33.61 7.13
CA PRO A 898 3.78 34.97 7.06
C PRO A 898 3.28 35.79 8.25
N LEU A 899 4.18 36.35 9.06
CA LEU A 899 3.82 37.02 10.32
C LEU A 899 3.65 38.54 10.19
N ASP A 900 4.18 39.16 9.13
CA ASP A 900 4.18 40.63 9.01
C ASP A 900 2.75 41.20 9.00
N ASN A 901 1.78 40.48 8.41
CA ASN A 901 0.37 40.90 8.40
C ASN A 901 -0.42 40.37 9.62
N LEU A 902 -0.17 39.14 10.06
CA LEU A 902 -0.96 38.46 11.10
C LEU A 902 -0.81 39.12 12.48
N ILE A 903 0.41 39.53 12.83
CA ILE A 903 0.77 40.03 14.17
C ILE A 903 1.72 41.23 14.09
N LYS A 904 1.72 41.95 12.96
CA LYS A 904 2.67 43.04 12.67
C LYS A 904 4.14 42.60 12.77
N GLY A 905 4.43 41.33 12.45
CA GLY A 905 5.77 40.74 12.50
C GLY A 905 6.32 40.51 13.91
N ASN A 906 5.52 40.68 14.98
CA ASN A 906 6.01 40.58 16.35
C ASN A 906 5.91 39.16 16.92
N ILE A 907 7.04 38.45 17.04
CA ILE A 907 7.11 37.07 17.60
C ILE A 907 6.56 36.99 19.03
N SER A 908 6.79 37.99 19.88
CA SER A 908 6.24 37.99 21.24
C SER A 908 4.72 38.00 21.22
N ARG A 909 4.13 38.76 20.30
CA ARG A 909 2.69 38.78 20.07
C ARG A 909 2.16 37.45 19.51
N TYR A 910 2.95 36.73 18.72
CA TYR A 910 2.58 35.36 18.31
C TYR A 910 2.41 34.48 19.55
N ARG A 911 3.38 34.51 20.46
CA ARG A 911 3.41 33.68 21.68
C ARG A 911 2.32 34.01 22.68
N GLU A 912 1.79 35.24 22.67
CA GLU A 912 0.62 35.63 23.48
C GLU A 912 -0.65 34.93 23.02
N PHE A 913 -0.74 34.58 21.73
CA PHE A 913 -1.98 34.16 21.10
C PHE A 913 -1.98 32.72 20.59
N TYR A 914 -0.81 32.19 20.27
CA TYR A 914 -0.61 30.88 19.69
C TYR A 914 0.47 30.11 20.45
N ARG A 915 0.20 28.84 20.74
CA ARG A 915 1.19 27.89 21.23
C ARG A 915 2.28 27.71 20.20
N THR A 916 3.54 27.75 20.65
CA THR A 916 4.70 27.43 19.80
C THR A 916 5.04 25.95 19.82
N GLU A 917 4.39 25.16 20.67
CA GLU A 917 4.60 23.72 20.76
C GLU A 917 3.33 23.03 21.27
N PHE A 918 3.07 21.84 20.76
CA PHE A 918 1.98 20.97 21.21
C PHE A 918 2.43 19.52 21.13
N SER A 919 2.07 18.72 22.13
CA SER A 919 2.26 17.27 22.13
C SER A 919 0.96 16.60 22.55
N GLY A 920 0.50 15.62 21.77
CA GLY A 920 -0.72 14.86 22.05
C GLY A 920 -0.56 13.81 23.16
N ILE A 921 0.68 13.44 23.49
CA ILE A 921 1.03 12.45 24.52
C ILE A 921 2.25 12.92 25.30
N SER A 922 2.39 12.54 26.57
CA SER A 922 3.66 12.78 27.28
C SER A 922 4.78 11.92 26.68
N ALA A 923 6.00 12.47 26.60
CA ALA A 923 7.12 11.86 25.88
C ALA A 923 7.54 10.47 26.39
N ASP A 924 7.17 10.12 27.63
CA ASP A 924 7.57 8.87 28.31
C ASP A 924 6.43 7.85 28.48
N SER A 925 5.24 8.09 27.89
CA SER A 925 4.04 7.39 28.34
C SER A 925 3.67 6.12 27.59
N LEU A 926 4.16 5.94 26.36
CA LEU A 926 3.94 4.72 25.57
C LEU A 926 5.19 3.82 25.63
N PRO A 927 5.02 2.51 25.93
CA PRO A 927 6.12 1.56 25.85
C PRO A 927 6.80 1.62 24.49
N SER A 928 8.12 1.43 24.46
CA SER A 928 8.89 1.53 23.22
C SER A 928 8.44 0.52 22.15
N THR A 929 7.71 -0.53 22.54
CA THR A 929 7.18 -1.60 21.70
C THR A 929 5.78 -1.35 21.12
N ILE A 930 5.09 -0.29 21.55
CA ILE A 930 3.73 0.04 21.13
C ILE A 930 3.75 1.22 20.15
N ASN A 931 2.89 1.15 19.13
CA ASN A 931 2.61 2.24 18.21
C ASN A 931 1.10 2.54 18.16
N ILE A 932 0.73 3.79 17.91
CA ILE A 932 -0.65 4.19 17.58
C ILE A 932 -0.81 4.12 16.07
N LEU A 933 -1.39 3.01 15.63
CA LEU A 933 -1.65 2.69 14.23
C LEU A 933 -2.76 3.56 13.63
N THR A 934 -3.79 3.89 14.40
CA THR A 934 -4.90 4.74 13.95
C THR A 934 -5.40 5.55 15.13
N LEU A 935 -5.63 6.84 14.91
CA LEU A 935 -6.36 7.74 15.80
C LEU A 935 -7.20 8.65 14.91
N THR A 936 -8.52 8.43 14.88
CA THR A 936 -9.43 9.17 13.99
C THR A 936 -10.80 9.35 14.63
N PRO A 937 -11.52 10.47 14.38
CA PRO A 937 -12.89 10.62 14.87
C PRO A 937 -13.85 9.64 14.22
N ILE A 938 -14.83 9.14 14.98
CA ILE A 938 -15.95 8.35 14.43
C ILE A 938 -17.22 9.19 14.45
N GLY A 939 -17.93 9.23 13.33
CA GLY A 939 -19.26 9.85 13.22
C GLY A 939 -19.28 11.39 13.30
N ASN A 940 -20.39 11.97 12.81
CA ASN A 940 -20.59 13.43 12.78
C ASN A 940 -21.20 13.99 14.07
N LYS A 941 -21.71 13.15 14.98
CA LYS A 941 -22.56 13.57 16.12
C LYS A 941 -22.05 13.14 17.50
N THR A 942 -21.10 12.21 17.58
CA THR A 942 -20.58 11.68 18.84
C THR A 942 -19.17 12.23 19.10
N ASN A 943 -18.74 12.29 20.37
CA ASN A 943 -17.36 12.59 20.76
C ASN A 943 -16.44 11.35 20.67
N GLU A 944 -16.83 10.37 19.86
CA GLU A 944 -16.12 9.09 19.75
C GLU A 944 -14.90 9.20 18.85
N LEU A 945 -13.87 8.44 19.22
CA LEU A 945 -12.62 8.27 18.49
C LEU A 945 -12.35 6.78 18.31
N LEU A 946 -11.81 6.40 17.17
CA LEU A 946 -11.24 5.08 16.92
C LEU A 946 -9.75 5.15 17.24
N ILE A 947 -9.31 4.32 18.19
CA ILE A 947 -7.90 4.08 18.45
C ILE A 947 -7.55 2.64 18.07
N ARG A 948 -6.42 2.47 17.38
CA ARG A 948 -5.79 1.17 17.17
C ARG A 948 -4.35 1.22 17.67
N LEU A 949 -4.03 0.28 18.52
CA LEU A 949 -2.70 0.09 19.07
C LEU A 949 -2.12 -1.18 18.47
N GLU A 950 -0.82 -1.16 18.21
CA GLU A 950 -0.11 -2.34 17.74
C GLU A 950 1.17 -2.56 18.52
N HIS A 951 1.46 -3.83 18.76
CA HIS A 951 2.82 -4.29 19.04
C HIS A 951 3.48 -4.62 17.70
N PHE A 952 4.55 -3.91 17.36
CA PHE A 952 5.16 -3.99 16.03
C PHE A 952 6.38 -4.91 15.94
N TYR A 953 6.77 -5.52 17.07
CA TYR A 953 7.72 -6.63 17.11
C TYR A 953 6.99 -7.98 17.07
N GLN A 954 7.58 -8.96 16.40
CA GLN A 954 7.11 -10.34 16.38
C GLN A 954 7.50 -11.06 17.68
N LYS A 955 6.81 -12.15 18.01
CA LYS A 955 7.13 -12.99 19.18
C LYS A 955 8.60 -13.41 19.14
N ASN A 956 9.27 -13.39 20.30
CA ASN A 956 10.70 -13.69 20.48
C ASN A 956 11.70 -12.73 19.82
N GLU A 957 11.27 -11.66 19.14
CA GLU A 957 12.21 -10.66 18.59
C GLU A 957 12.89 -9.81 19.68
N LEU A 958 12.20 -9.59 20.81
CA LEU A 958 12.75 -8.91 21.98
C LEU A 958 12.95 -9.91 23.13
N LYS A 959 14.16 -9.97 23.69
CA LYS A 959 14.47 -10.82 24.85
C LYS A 959 13.69 -10.44 26.12
N ALA A 960 13.08 -9.26 26.16
CA ALA A 960 12.48 -8.68 27.37
C ALA A 960 10.96 -8.45 27.31
N ALA A 961 10.26 -8.75 26.20
CA ALA A 961 8.85 -8.41 26.04
C ALA A 961 7.93 -9.64 26.03
N ASN A 962 7.76 -10.28 27.19
CA ASN A 962 6.57 -11.09 27.47
C ASN A 962 5.43 -10.14 27.90
N ILE A 963 4.88 -9.37 26.96
CA ILE A 963 3.61 -8.68 27.21
C ILE A 963 2.53 -9.66 26.78
N SER A 964 1.90 -10.32 27.75
CA SER A 964 0.72 -11.15 27.53
C SER A 964 -0.37 -10.31 26.89
N SER A 965 -0.89 -10.77 25.76
CA SER A 965 -2.04 -10.22 25.05
C SER A 965 -3.32 -10.37 25.88
N ASN A 966 -3.53 -9.49 26.85
CA ASN A 966 -4.86 -9.29 27.42
C ASN A 966 -5.47 -8.07 26.74
N VAL A 967 -6.61 -8.28 26.10
CA VAL A 967 -7.51 -7.20 25.70
C VAL A 967 -7.93 -6.51 27.00
N VAL A 968 -7.41 -5.32 27.26
CA VAL A 968 -7.82 -4.53 28.41
C VAL A 968 -9.13 -3.84 28.03
N GLU A 969 -10.24 -4.27 28.61
CA GLU A 969 -11.58 -3.76 28.27
C GLU A 969 -11.83 -2.33 28.74
N HIS A 970 -10.98 -1.78 29.63
CA HIS A 970 -11.03 -0.39 30.08
C HIS A 970 -9.63 0.14 30.39
N ILE A 971 -9.08 0.99 29.51
CA ILE A 971 -7.85 1.73 29.77
C ILE A 971 -8.22 3.20 29.92
N ASP A 972 -7.93 3.80 31.08
CA ASP A 972 -7.88 5.26 31.17
C ASP A 972 -6.59 5.71 30.49
N LEU A 973 -6.70 6.10 29.22
CA LEU A 973 -5.57 6.47 28.38
C LEU A 973 -4.78 7.66 28.95
N LYS A 974 -5.40 8.49 29.78
CA LYS A 974 -4.78 9.65 30.40
C LYS A 974 -4.05 9.27 31.69
N GLU A 975 -4.66 8.46 32.55
CA GLU A 975 -4.00 7.98 33.78
C GLU A 975 -2.91 6.95 33.49
N GLU A 976 -3.15 6.00 32.58
CA GLU A 976 -2.18 4.93 32.29
C GLU A 976 -1.09 5.38 31.34
N TRP A 977 -1.44 6.12 30.28
CA TRP A 977 -0.53 6.42 29.17
C TRP A 977 -0.47 7.91 28.80
N GLY A 978 -0.94 8.82 29.65
CA GLY A 978 -0.79 10.26 29.44
C GLY A 978 -1.28 10.79 28.09
N ILE A 979 -2.21 10.08 27.43
CA ILE A 979 -2.87 10.52 26.20
C ILE A 979 -3.93 11.55 26.60
N TYR A 980 -3.84 12.76 26.03
CA TYR A 980 -4.68 13.91 26.41
C TYR A 980 -6.14 13.79 26.01
#